data_AF-A0A7Y4JNQ0-F1
#
_entry.id   AF-A0A7Y4JNQ0-F1
#
_cell.length_a   1.000
_cell.length_b   1.000
_cell.length_c   1.000
_cell.angle_alpha   90.00
_cell.angle_beta   90.00
_cell.angle_gamma   90.00
#
_symmetry.space_group_name_H-M   'P 1'
#
loop_
_entity.id
_entity.type
_entity.pdbx_description
1 polymer ?
#
loop_
_entity_poly.entity_id
_entity_poly.type
_entity_poly.pdbx_seq_one_letter_code
_entity_poly.pdbx_strand_id
1 'polypeptide(L)'
;MSWKLALLDEVSKVLPDAPLKGSDIRVELPTASYALPAGEKLGPLTFAFDVSARGFVEGYDAPADVDAAGVVGEAPGDAKEQLAPALVHGGDNAWLKYGVEARVKAEVGFPLPYVALAANGDVRVLLADYHRHTQDTNARAALKEDAPNLRLPLLTSSLDKLGVGDAFAFQARGELSVTATLDWTDVYTSNLQTLTKLLSASTLVAVEAKAGATVSAKVKVVDDYAVIFSRPAAGQVRVQVKKVVAREAGVTASLHVEASLTDPAAVVAQVEKVLEGLLSVPLSQFESLMTKLEAHTLSDAETKVLRLILNRLGFGELEANTTALRTQWNKLRTDVSARLQALAESKFELGFRYEYLRLREQTTLLSTVCTDAQARALHPLLVSGRMDGAMQRMQAEGMALEQCLLKEVNKESKAWGFSLKLGKWALGGNDTRELTQVVQRNSLEKEAPQRISFLGVRSYSGALLTPYMHWTADFKADMAEFRKSPVVADFDLGLYLLLAHDARKLSDNDLRQAVDEAIIWGALDDAEEEEVLQRIRDAAGGKEVETRVELKLDNRTLRDVIDHAADPDAPSAFARALARALPWYGVPCRDRPAVRESVYAALWKAYLEQNWSAADAARTAAANLKNNPLVGHFAYSEGQLGNGMLTFAEVIQKNPGTVSKWRDLRAGLLDLRNSEQRSASVFKDAFKALSQSWAQSFHLKATGAFFLELASRGGNGLATVERTFTVTVPGTGASIVFSKSRA
;
A
#
# COMPACT_ATOMS: atom_id res chain seq x y z
N MET A 1 -47.78 0.08 13.98
CA MET A 1 -47.86 1.25 13.10
C MET A 1 -46.56 1.34 12.32
N SER A 2 -46.67 1.29 10.99
CA SER A 2 -45.60 1.16 10.01
C SER A 2 -45.04 2.53 9.57
N TRP A 3 -43.85 2.53 8.97
CA TRP A 3 -43.38 3.65 8.15
C TRP A 3 -44.44 3.95 7.08
N LYS A 4 -44.72 5.24 6.86
CA LYS A 4 -45.46 5.70 5.68
C LYS A 4 -44.52 6.57 4.87
N LEU A 5 -44.18 6.14 3.66
CA LEU A 5 -43.88 7.10 2.60
C LEU A 5 -45.11 8.00 2.48
N ALA A 6 -44.97 9.27 2.81
CA ALA A 6 -45.96 10.26 2.42
C ALA A 6 -46.18 10.10 0.91
N LEU A 7 -47.45 10.13 0.47
CA LEU A 7 -47.82 10.05 -0.94
C LEU A 7 -47.75 8.64 -1.58
N LEU A 8 -47.81 7.54 -0.82
CA LEU A 8 -47.97 6.17 -1.39
C LEU A 8 -49.11 6.06 -2.42
N ASP A 9 -50.23 6.75 -2.18
CA ASP A 9 -51.34 6.82 -3.14
C ASP A 9 -50.95 7.56 -4.43
N GLU A 10 -50.01 8.52 -4.38
CA GLU A 10 -49.45 9.18 -5.57
C GLU A 10 -48.39 8.34 -6.26
N VAL A 11 -47.55 7.60 -5.51
CA VAL A 11 -46.62 6.59 -6.06
C VAL A 11 -47.40 5.58 -6.90
N SER A 12 -48.54 5.11 -6.38
CA SER A 12 -49.39 4.14 -7.09
C SER A 12 -49.91 4.65 -8.45
N LYS A 13 -50.05 5.98 -8.61
CA LYS A 13 -50.50 6.61 -9.85
C LYS A 13 -49.41 6.66 -10.91
N VAL A 14 -48.14 6.76 -10.50
CA VAL A 14 -46.98 6.89 -11.39
C VAL A 14 -46.27 5.55 -11.64
N LEU A 15 -46.51 4.53 -10.81
CA LEU A 15 -46.03 3.17 -11.08
C LEU A 15 -46.76 2.57 -12.29
N PRO A 16 -46.04 1.81 -13.15
CA PRO A 16 -46.65 1.10 -14.26
C PRO A 16 -47.66 0.07 -13.76
N ASP A 17 -48.79 -0.04 -14.44
CA ASP A 17 -49.75 -1.12 -14.22
C ASP A 17 -49.34 -2.36 -15.06
N ALA A 18 -48.15 -2.88 -14.78
CA ALA A 18 -47.51 -3.95 -15.52
C ALA A 18 -46.80 -4.91 -14.55
N PRO A 19 -46.47 -6.14 -14.99
CA PRO A 19 -45.57 -7.03 -14.25
C PRO A 19 -44.24 -6.34 -13.93
N LEU A 20 -43.60 -6.70 -12.83
CA LEU A 20 -42.25 -6.23 -12.49
C LEU A 20 -41.26 -6.54 -13.60
N LYS A 21 -41.44 -7.68 -14.29
CA LYS A 21 -40.62 -8.08 -15.44
C LYS A 21 -40.58 -7.03 -16.55
N GLY A 22 -39.38 -6.53 -16.87
CA GLY A 22 -39.15 -5.58 -17.95
C GLY A 22 -39.74 -4.20 -17.70
N SER A 23 -40.19 -3.90 -16.48
CA SER A 23 -40.67 -2.58 -16.08
C SER A 23 -39.49 -1.76 -15.54
N ASP A 24 -39.11 -0.67 -16.22
CA ASP A 24 -38.13 0.30 -15.70
C ASP A 24 -38.77 1.16 -14.60
N ILE A 25 -38.73 0.66 -13.37
CA ILE A 25 -39.32 1.32 -12.20
C ILE A 25 -38.26 2.17 -11.53
N ARG A 26 -38.33 3.49 -11.73
CA ARG A 26 -37.52 4.49 -11.03
C ARG A 26 -38.38 5.71 -10.71
N VAL A 27 -39.05 5.66 -9.56
CA VAL A 27 -39.97 6.72 -9.13
C VAL A 27 -39.30 7.55 -8.04
N GLU A 28 -39.08 8.83 -8.31
CA GLU A 28 -38.64 9.80 -7.30
C GLU A 28 -39.84 10.50 -6.66
N LEU A 29 -39.75 10.76 -5.35
CA LEU A 29 -40.79 11.45 -4.61
C LEU A 29 -40.29 12.81 -4.13
N PRO A 30 -41.02 13.90 -4.48
CA PRO A 30 -40.57 15.27 -4.23
C PRO A 30 -40.50 15.62 -2.74
N THR A 31 -41.25 14.90 -1.88
CA THR A 31 -41.19 15.04 -0.42
C THR A 31 -41.37 13.69 0.25
N ALA A 32 -40.43 13.31 1.11
CA ALA A 32 -40.57 12.16 2.01
C ALA A 32 -40.41 12.62 3.47
N SER A 33 -41.38 12.32 4.32
CA SER A 33 -41.30 12.59 5.76
C SER A 33 -41.12 11.30 6.54
N TYR A 34 -40.31 11.34 7.59
CA TYR A 34 -40.05 10.21 8.47
C TYR A 34 -40.72 10.41 9.85
N ALA A 35 -41.40 9.37 10.35
CA ALA A 35 -41.94 9.35 11.71
C ALA A 35 -41.62 8.01 12.39
N LEU A 36 -41.02 8.07 13.58
CA LEU A 36 -40.79 6.89 14.42
C LEU A 36 -42.13 6.32 14.92
N PRO A 37 -42.28 5.00 15.02
CA PRO A 37 -43.43 4.41 15.70
C PRO A 37 -43.55 4.92 17.14
N ALA A 38 -44.78 5.13 17.62
CA ALA A 38 -45.01 5.62 18.98
C ALA A 38 -44.35 4.70 20.04
N GLY A 39 -43.49 5.27 20.88
CA GLY A 39 -42.76 4.55 21.92
C GLY A 39 -41.38 4.03 21.53
N GLU A 40 -41.04 4.00 20.24
CA GLU A 40 -39.69 3.69 19.75
C GLU A 40 -38.81 4.95 19.87
N LYS A 41 -37.62 4.79 20.46
CA LYS A 41 -36.57 5.82 20.49
C LYS A 41 -35.36 5.24 19.77
N LEU A 42 -34.71 6.03 18.90
CA LEU A 42 -33.43 5.66 18.27
C LEU A 42 -32.25 5.75 19.26
N GLY A 43 -32.46 5.42 20.54
CA GLY A 43 -31.49 5.66 21.61
C GLY A 43 -31.12 7.16 21.72
N PRO A 44 -29.85 7.53 21.93
CA PRO A 44 -29.40 8.93 21.98
C PRO A 44 -29.34 9.61 20.60
N LEU A 45 -29.74 8.94 19.51
CA LEU A 45 -29.68 9.49 18.16
C LEU A 45 -30.91 10.33 17.87
N THR A 46 -30.74 11.65 17.80
CA THR A 46 -31.76 12.56 17.29
C THR A 46 -31.43 12.86 15.83
N PHE A 47 -32.09 12.17 14.90
CA PHE A 47 -32.01 12.53 13.48
C PHE A 47 -33.00 13.67 13.21
N ALA A 48 -32.50 14.89 13.08
CA ALA A 48 -33.27 15.99 12.50
C ALA A 48 -33.18 15.87 10.98
N PHE A 49 -34.21 15.31 10.36
CA PHE A 49 -34.33 15.23 8.91
C PHE A 49 -34.77 16.61 8.38
N ASP A 50 -33.90 17.28 7.62
CA ASP A 50 -34.22 18.57 6.98
C ASP A 50 -35.30 18.38 5.88
N VAL A 51 -35.94 19.47 5.44
CA VAL A 51 -36.98 19.58 4.41
C VAL A 51 -36.53 19.04 3.04
N SER A 52 -35.26 18.66 2.89
CA SER A 52 -34.65 18.14 1.66
C SER A 52 -34.55 16.60 1.58
N ALA A 53 -35.32 15.85 2.38
CA ALA A 53 -35.35 14.39 2.29
C ALA A 53 -36.03 13.90 1.00
N ARG A 54 -35.33 13.04 0.25
CA ARG A 54 -35.78 12.49 -1.04
C ARG A 54 -36.19 11.03 -0.85
N GLY A 55 -37.44 10.71 -1.16
CA GLY A 55 -37.92 9.33 -1.22
C GLY A 55 -37.84 8.78 -2.64
N PHE A 56 -37.71 7.47 -2.79
CA PHE A 56 -37.77 6.83 -4.10
C PHE A 56 -38.19 5.36 -4.03
N VAL A 57 -38.71 4.85 -5.15
CA VAL A 57 -39.01 3.44 -5.38
C VAL A 57 -38.29 2.97 -6.63
N GLU A 58 -37.53 1.88 -6.50
CA GLU A 58 -36.74 1.28 -7.59
C GLU A 58 -37.11 -0.20 -7.75
N GLY A 59 -37.27 -0.67 -8.99
CA GLY A 59 -37.46 -2.08 -9.31
C GLY A 59 -36.18 -2.73 -9.81
N TYR A 60 -35.97 -4.00 -9.47
CA TYR A 60 -34.84 -4.81 -9.93
C TYR A 60 -35.34 -6.19 -10.35
N ASP A 61 -35.27 -6.50 -11.64
CA ASP A 61 -35.73 -7.77 -12.20
C ASP A 61 -34.74 -8.38 -13.21
N ALA A 62 -33.83 -7.57 -13.74
CA ALA A 62 -32.90 -8.00 -14.78
C ALA A 62 -31.44 -7.76 -14.39
N PRO A 63 -30.49 -8.54 -14.93
CA PRO A 63 -29.06 -8.36 -14.64
C PRO A 63 -28.47 -7.02 -15.09
N ALA A 64 -29.15 -6.29 -15.98
CA ALA A 64 -28.77 -4.95 -16.40
C ALA A 64 -29.09 -3.88 -15.33
N ASP A 65 -29.91 -4.21 -14.33
CA ASP A 65 -30.28 -3.28 -13.27
C ASP A 65 -29.17 -3.19 -12.22
N VAL A 66 -28.61 -1.99 -12.05
CA VAL A 66 -27.50 -1.76 -11.11
C VAL A 66 -28.03 -1.10 -9.84
N ASP A 67 -28.04 -1.82 -8.72
CA ASP A 67 -28.30 -1.21 -7.41
C ASP A 67 -27.06 -0.46 -6.92
N ALA A 68 -27.19 0.85 -6.69
CA ALA A 68 -26.14 1.70 -6.12
C ALA A 68 -25.53 1.12 -4.84
N ALA A 69 -26.38 0.51 -4.01
CA ALA A 69 -26.01 -0.06 -2.73
C ALA A 69 -25.33 -1.44 -2.85
N GLY A 70 -25.36 -2.05 -4.04
CA GLY A 70 -24.86 -3.39 -4.30
C GLY A 70 -25.56 -4.46 -3.46
N VAL A 71 -26.82 -4.22 -3.03
CA VAL A 71 -27.62 -5.21 -2.30
C VAL A 71 -28.16 -6.23 -3.29
N VAL A 72 -28.70 -5.76 -4.42
CA VAL A 72 -29.13 -6.59 -5.56
C VAL A 72 -28.07 -6.56 -6.66
N GLY A 73 -27.78 -7.72 -7.28
CA GLY A 73 -26.89 -7.76 -8.45
C GLY A 73 -26.66 -9.18 -8.98
N GLU A 74 -25.77 -9.32 -9.97
CA GLU A 74 -25.40 -10.62 -10.53
C GLU A 74 -24.54 -11.45 -9.58
N ALA A 75 -24.63 -12.77 -9.73
CA ALA A 75 -23.65 -13.66 -9.12
C ALA A 75 -22.26 -13.41 -9.77
N PRO A 76 -21.18 -13.30 -8.98
CA PRO A 76 -19.84 -13.15 -9.52
C PRO A 76 -19.44 -14.44 -10.27
N GLY A 77 -18.67 -14.28 -11.35
CA GLY A 77 -18.19 -15.40 -12.17
C GLY A 77 -17.21 -16.32 -11.43
N ASP A 78 -16.48 -15.79 -10.44
CA ASP A 78 -15.67 -16.56 -9.50
C ASP A 78 -15.98 -16.15 -8.05
N ALA A 79 -16.63 -17.05 -7.31
CA ALA A 79 -17.00 -16.85 -5.91
C ALA A 79 -15.79 -16.79 -4.96
N LYS A 80 -14.57 -17.11 -5.42
CA LYS A 80 -13.34 -16.97 -4.64
C LYS A 80 -12.76 -15.56 -4.68
N GLU A 81 -13.03 -14.79 -5.74
CA GLU A 81 -12.50 -13.43 -5.90
C GLU A 81 -13.47 -12.35 -5.38
N GLN A 82 -14.77 -12.64 -5.41
CA GLN A 82 -15.80 -11.70 -4.97
C GLN A 82 -16.99 -12.45 -4.36
N LEU A 83 -17.46 -12.00 -3.20
CA LEU A 83 -18.75 -12.47 -2.66
C LEU A 83 -19.91 -11.97 -3.51
N ALA A 84 -20.92 -12.84 -3.66
CA ALA A 84 -22.17 -12.44 -4.29
C ALA A 84 -22.86 -11.30 -3.53
N PRO A 85 -23.63 -10.45 -4.23
CA PRO A 85 -24.58 -9.53 -3.59
C PRO A 85 -25.50 -10.26 -2.61
N ALA A 86 -26.09 -9.52 -1.67
CA ALA A 86 -27.01 -10.09 -0.68
C ALA A 86 -28.22 -10.75 -1.35
N LEU A 87 -28.70 -10.13 -2.45
CA LEU A 87 -29.80 -10.56 -3.29
C LEU A 87 -29.25 -10.75 -4.72
N VAL A 88 -29.36 -11.97 -5.25
CA VAL A 88 -28.74 -12.35 -6.52
C VAL A 88 -29.79 -12.48 -7.61
N HIS A 89 -29.59 -11.84 -8.77
CA HIS A 89 -30.48 -12.02 -9.92
C HIS A 89 -30.56 -13.49 -10.34
N GLY A 90 -31.76 -13.93 -10.68
CA GLY A 90 -32.01 -15.28 -11.17
C GLY A 90 -33.24 -15.94 -10.53
N GLY A 91 -33.74 -16.98 -11.21
CA GLY A 91 -35.03 -17.57 -10.91
C GLY A 91 -36.20 -16.65 -11.32
N ASP A 92 -37.36 -16.87 -10.71
CA ASP A 92 -38.56 -16.03 -10.88
C ASP A 92 -38.63 -14.95 -9.77
N ASN A 93 -37.50 -14.32 -9.43
CA ASN A 93 -37.46 -13.29 -8.39
C ASN A 93 -37.32 -11.89 -9.02
N ALA A 94 -38.05 -10.93 -8.46
CA ALA A 94 -37.89 -9.50 -8.66
C ALA A 94 -37.93 -8.79 -7.29
N TRP A 95 -37.39 -7.58 -7.20
CA TRP A 95 -37.40 -6.81 -5.96
C TRP A 95 -37.94 -5.40 -6.16
N LEU A 96 -38.71 -4.92 -5.19
CA LEU A 96 -39.01 -3.51 -5.01
C LEU A 96 -38.20 -2.96 -3.84
N LYS A 97 -37.44 -1.90 -4.13
CA LYS A 97 -36.66 -1.15 -3.15
C LYS A 97 -37.38 0.13 -2.82
N TYR A 98 -37.54 0.39 -1.53
CA TYR A 98 -38.09 1.61 -0.99
C TYR A 98 -36.99 2.37 -0.27
N GLY A 99 -36.59 3.51 -0.82
CA GLY A 99 -35.46 4.31 -0.36
C GLY A 99 -35.86 5.67 0.20
N VAL A 100 -35.14 6.10 1.23
CA VAL A 100 -35.16 7.48 1.73
C VAL A 100 -33.73 7.97 1.91
N GLU A 101 -33.37 9.01 1.17
CA GLU A 101 -32.11 9.72 1.31
C GLU A 101 -32.35 11.04 2.04
N ALA A 102 -31.56 11.32 3.07
CA ALA A 102 -31.70 12.56 3.82
C ALA A 102 -30.35 13.13 4.26
N ARG A 103 -30.34 14.44 4.48
CA ARG A 103 -29.23 15.14 5.14
C ARG A 103 -29.48 15.17 6.63
N VAL A 104 -28.45 14.81 7.39
CA VAL A 104 -28.46 14.80 8.84
C VAL A 104 -27.46 15.85 9.31
N LYS A 105 -27.91 16.75 10.18
CA LYS A 105 -27.06 17.68 10.93
C LYS A 105 -26.99 17.21 12.37
N ALA A 106 -25.78 17.15 12.93
CA ALA A 106 -25.63 16.88 14.36
C ALA A 106 -25.88 18.16 15.17
N GLU A 107 -26.63 18.05 16.26
CA GLU A 107 -26.68 19.12 17.27
C GLU A 107 -25.33 19.19 18.02
N VAL A 108 -24.89 20.41 18.35
CA VAL A 108 -23.64 20.66 19.08
C VAL A 108 -23.68 19.92 20.42
N GLY A 109 -22.80 18.92 20.59
CA GLY A 109 -22.60 18.22 21.88
C GLY A 109 -22.96 16.73 21.91
N PHE A 110 -23.58 16.18 20.86
CA PHE A 110 -23.87 14.74 20.76
C PHE A 110 -23.22 14.12 19.53
N PRO A 111 -22.14 13.31 19.67
CA PRO A 111 -21.57 12.59 18.54
C PRO A 111 -22.58 11.54 18.05
N LEU A 112 -22.95 11.62 16.77
CA LEU A 112 -23.65 10.53 16.08
C LEU A 112 -22.60 9.41 15.87
N PRO A 113 -22.73 8.24 16.51
CA PRO A 113 -21.69 7.20 16.56
C PRO A 113 -21.24 6.66 15.19
N TYR A 114 -22.11 6.75 14.18
CA TYR A 114 -21.81 6.32 12.81
C TYR A 114 -21.39 7.48 11.90
N VAL A 115 -21.74 8.72 12.22
CA VAL A 115 -21.64 9.83 11.25
C VAL A 115 -20.32 10.54 11.48
N ALA A 116 -19.33 10.21 10.65
CA ALA A 116 -18.12 11.03 10.58
C ALA A 116 -18.51 12.37 9.95
N LEU A 117 -18.76 13.38 10.78
CA LEU A 117 -19.09 14.72 10.30
C LEU A 117 -17.90 15.23 9.49
N ALA A 118 -18.12 15.48 8.20
CA ALA A 118 -17.18 16.25 7.41
C ALA A 118 -16.97 17.63 8.05
N ALA A 119 -15.87 18.31 7.73
CA ALA A 119 -15.57 19.66 8.25
C ALA A 119 -16.71 20.68 8.03
N ASN A 120 -17.67 20.39 7.14
CA ASN A 120 -18.83 21.21 6.82
C ASN A 120 -20.17 20.74 7.47
N GLY A 121 -20.18 19.72 8.32
CA GLY A 121 -21.33 19.36 9.17
C GLY A 121 -22.53 18.67 8.52
N ASP A 122 -22.57 18.49 7.19
CA ASP A 122 -23.64 17.80 6.47
C ASP A 122 -23.25 16.34 6.15
N VAL A 123 -24.04 15.35 6.59
CA VAL A 123 -23.89 13.95 6.15
C VAL A 123 -25.16 13.43 5.50
N ARG A 124 -25.00 12.71 4.37
CA ARG A 124 -26.11 12.02 3.71
C ARG A 124 -26.25 10.61 4.25
N VAL A 125 -27.50 10.23 4.52
CA VAL A 125 -27.88 8.90 4.97
C VAL A 125 -28.88 8.33 3.98
N LEU A 126 -28.69 7.08 3.56
CA LEU A 126 -29.69 6.31 2.82
C LEU A 126 -30.24 5.18 3.70
N LEU A 127 -31.56 5.11 3.77
CA LEU A 127 -32.30 3.98 4.32
C LEU A 127 -33.00 3.29 3.16
N ALA A 128 -32.80 1.98 3.00
CA ALA A 128 -33.42 1.21 1.93
C ALA A 128 -34.02 -0.10 2.47
N ASP A 129 -35.22 -0.43 2.02
CA ASP A 129 -35.92 -1.68 2.32
C ASP A 129 -36.26 -2.41 1.01
N TYR A 130 -35.95 -3.69 0.92
CA TYR A 130 -36.05 -4.51 -0.29
C TYR A 130 -37.03 -5.67 -0.03
N HIS A 131 -38.11 -5.71 -0.79
CA HIS A 131 -39.12 -6.77 -0.73
C HIS A 131 -39.03 -7.65 -1.97
N ARG A 132 -39.01 -8.96 -1.77
CA ARG A 132 -39.00 -9.95 -2.84
C ARG A 132 -40.41 -10.21 -3.36
N HIS A 133 -40.53 -10.23 -4.69
CA HIS A 133 -41.72 -10.56 -5.45
C HIS A 133 -41.38 -11.58 -6.55
N THR A 134 -42.40 -12.11 -7.24
CA THR A 134 -42.17 -12.85 -8.49
C THR A 134 -42.10 -11.90 -9.68
N GLN A 135 -41.47 -12.30 -10.78
CA GLN A 135 -41.36 -11.44 -11.97
C GLN A 135 -42.73 -11.08 -12.56
N ASP A 136 -43.70 -11.98 -12.43
CA ASP A 136 -45.07 -11.81 -12.92
C ASP A 136 -45.96 -10.95 -11.99
N THR A 137 -45.47 -10.59 -10.80
CA THR A 137 -46.22 -9.74 -9.86
C THR A 137 -46.41 -8.35 -10.46
N ASN A 138 -47.63 -7.82 -10.43
CA ASN A 138 -47.90 -6.45 -10.90
C ASN A 138 -47.30 -5.41 -9.94
N ALA A 139 -46.60 -4.40 -10.47
CA ALA A 139 -45.88 -3.41 -9.66
C ALA A 139 -46.77 -2.63 -8.67
N ARG A 140 -48.01 -2.32 -9.03
CA ARG A 140 -48.98 -1.64 -8.14
C ARG A 140 -49.51 -2.57 -7.06
N ALA A 141 -49.69 -3.85 -7.38
CA ALA A 141 -50.09 -4.86 -6.41
C ALA A 141 -48.98 -5.09 -5.38
N ALA A 142 -47.73 -5.22 -5.83
CA ALA A 142 -46.55 -5.32 -4.98
C ALA A 142 -46.42 -4.12 -4.04
N LEU A 143 -46.55 -2.88 -4.55
CA LEU A 143 -46.56 -1.67 -3.71
C LEU A 143 -47.61 -1.73 -2.60
N LYS A 144 -48.83 -2.18 -2.94
CA LYS A 144 -49.95 -2.22 -2.00
C LYS A 144 -49.74 -3.27 -0.91
N GLU A 145 -49.07 -4.38 -1.24
CA GLU A 145 -48.68 -5.43 -0.30
C GLU A 145 -47.55 -4.98 0.64
N ASP A 146 -46.55 -4.29 0.10
CA ASP A 146 -45.35 -3.89 0.83
C ASP A 146 -45.60 -2.69 1.76
N ALA A 147 -46.41 -1.72 1.32
CA ALA A 147 -46.68 -0.47 2.04
C ALA A 147 -47.01 -0.61 3.54
N PRO A 148 -47.89 -1.52 3.99
CA PRO A 148 -48.15 -1.72 5.42
C PRO A 148 -47.00 -2.40 6.19
N ASN A 149 -46.08 -3.05 5.48
CA ASN A 149 -45.05 -3.93 6.03
C ASN A 149 -43.63 -3.37 5.96
N LEU A 150 -43.48 -2.12 5.49
CA LEU A 150 -42.16 -1.53 5.30
C LEU A 150 -41.36 -1.45 6.62
N ARG A 151 -40.06 -1.77 6.52
CA ARG A 151 -39.12 -1.91 7.62
C ARG A 151 -38.19 -0.71 7.71
N LEU A 152 -37.64 -0.48 8.90
CA LEU A 152 -36.64 0.55 9.12
C LEU A 152 -35.26 -0.06 9.44
N PRO A 153 -34.23 0.18 8.63
CA PRO A 153 -32.89 -0.32 8.89
C PRO A 153 -32.32 0.04 10.27
N LEU A 154 -32.72 1.18 10.86
CA LEU A 154 -32.21 1.65 12.15
C LEU A 154 -32.88 0.97 13.37
N LEU A 155 -34.00 0.27 13.20
CA LEU A 155 -34.66 -0.43 14.30
C LEU A 155 -34.28 -1.91 14.31
N THR A 156 -33.83 -2.40 15.47
CA THR A 156 -33.54 -3.83 15.65
C THR A 156 -34.81 -4.67 15.48
N SER A 157 -35.99 -4.14 15.82
CA SER A 157 -37.30 -4.79 15.62
C SER A 157 -37.64 -5.05 14.15
N SER A 158 -36.97 -4.39 13.21
CA SER A 158 -37.13 -4.66 11.77
C SER A 158 -36.57 -6.02 11.34
N LEU A 159 -35.61 -6.59 12.08
CA LEU A 159 -35.09 -7.94 11.81
C LEU A 159 -36.18 -9.02 11.93
N ASP A 160 -37.14 -8.80 12.82
CA ASP A 160 -38.22 -9.74 13.10
C ASP A 160 -39.23 -9.81 11.96
N LYS A 161 -39.27 -8.78 11.11
CA LYS A 161 -40.13 -8.67 9.93
C LYS A 161 -39.39 -8.94 8.63
N LEU A 162 -38.10 -9.28 8.69
CA LEU A 162 -37.30 -9.55 7.51
C LEU A 162 -37.71 -10.91 6.94
N GLY A 163 -38.35 -10.93 5.76
CA GLY A 163 -38.80 -12.15 5.09
C GLY A 163 -37.67 -12.88 4.34
N VAL A 164 -37.88 -14.14 3.97
CA VAL A 164 -36.87 -14.89 3.20
C VAL A 164 -36.74 -14.29 1.80
N GLY A 165 -35.50 -13.93 1.43
CA GLY A 165 -35.16 -13.25 0.19
C GLY A 165 -35.33 -11.74 0.22
N ASP A 166 -35.64 -11.17 1.38
CA ASP A 166 -35.68 -9.73 1.61
C ASP A 166 -34.34 -9.22 2.15
N ALA A 167 -34.16 -7.89 2.05
CA ALA A 167 -33.06 -7.20 2.69
C ALA A 167 -33.48 -5.80 3.17
N PHE A 168 -32.73 -5.25 4.11
CA PHE A 168 -32.72 -3.80 4.34
C PHE A 168 -31.28 -3.33 4.49
N ALA A 169 -31.03 -2.08 4.11
CA ALA A 169 -29.72 -1.47 4.11
C ALA A 169 -29.74 -0.07 4.71
N PHE A 170 -28.70 0.23 5.48
CA PHE A 170 -28.39 1.56 5.98
C PHE A 170 -27.06 1.98 5.37
N GLN A 171 -27.01 3.16 4.75
CA GLN A 171 -25.77 3.74 4.24
C GLN A 171 -25.52 5.09 4.86
N ALA A 172 -24.27 5.31 5.26
CA ALA A 172 -23.80 6.60 5.71
C ALA A 172 -22.27 6.65 5.65
N ARG A 173 -21.72 7.86 5.78
CA ARG A 173 -20.30 8.06 6.02
C ARG A 173 -19.97 7.73 7.46
N GLY A 174 -19.08 6.76 7.68
CA GLY A 174 -18.68 6.34 9.02
C GLY A 174 -17.22 5.93 9.15
N GLU A 175 -16.84 5.57 10.37
CA GLU A 175 -15.51 5.06 10.69
C GLU A 175 -15.54 3.53 10.70
N LEU A 176 -14.67 2.91 9.90
CA LEU A 176 -14.34 1.50 10.01
C LEU A 176 -12.97 1.39 10.70
N SER A 177 -12.93 0.70 11.84
CA SER A 177 -11.68 0.44 12.54
C SER A 177 -11.31 -1.04 12.53
N VAL A 178 -10.04 -1.33 12.28
CA VAL A 178 -9.49 -2.68 12.23
C VAL A 178 -8.19 -2.75 13.01
N THR A 179 -7.86 -3.91 13.56
CA THR A 179 -6.52 -4.14 14.14
C THR A 179 -5.65 -4.82 13.09
N ALA A 180 -4.48 -4.24 12.85
CA ALA A 180 -3.47 -4.76 11.94
C ALA A 180 -2.19 -5.06 12.72
N THR A 181 -1.41 -6.04 12.27
CA THR A 181 -0.15 -6.45 12.89
C THR A 181 0.94 -6.52 11.84
N LEU A 182 2.12 -6.00 12.14
CA LEU A 182 3.30 -6.01 11.27
C LEU A 182 4.51 -6.60 11.99
N ASP A 183 5.40 -7.22 11.23
CA ASP A 183 6.73 -7.57 11.71
C ASP A 183 7.60 -6.30 11.77
N TRP A 184 8.44 -6.17 12.81
CA TRP A 184 9.33 -5.01 12.95
C TRP A 184 10.33 -4.85 11.80
N THR A 185 10.70 -5.94 11.13
CA THR A 185 11.52 -5.88 9.91
C THR A 185 10.85 -5.02 8.84
N ASP A 186 9.53 -5.12 8.64
CA ASP A 186 8.79 -4.31 7.66
C ASP A 186 8.65 -2.85 8.06
N VAL A 187 8.62 -2.58 9.37
CA VAL A 187 8.64 -1.22 9.90
C VAL A 187 10.00 -0.59 9.62
N TYR A 188 11.09 -1.32 9.85
CA TYR A 188 12.45 -0.84 9.59
C TYR A 188 12.76 -0.66 8.11
N THR A 189 12.19 -1.46 7.20
CA THR A 189 12.40 -1.25 5.76
C THR A 189 11.72 0.02 5.23
N SER A 190 10.85 0.64 6.04
CA SER A 190 10.16 1.87 5.68
C SER A 190 10.74 3.05 6.46
N ASN A 191 11.12 4.13 5.77
CA ASN A 191 11.48 5.41 6.40
C ASN A 191 12.58 5.35 7.49
N LEU A 192 13.48 4.35 7.49
CA LEU A 192 14.59 4.25 8.46
C LEU A 192 15.50 5.49 8.45
N GLN A 193 15.50 6.25 7.35
CA GLN A 193 16.22 7.51 7.23
C GLN A 193 15.79 8.55 8.27
N THR A 194 14.56 8.48 8.78
CA THR A 194 14.09 9.35 9.87
C THR A 194 14.82 9.10 11.17
N LEU A 195 15.30 7.87 11.39
CA LEU A 195 16.13 7.47 12.54
C LEU A 195 17.60 7.83 12.29
N THR A 196 18.11 7.62 11.07
CA THR A 196 19.50 7.98 10.76
C THR A 196 19.75 9.49 10.74
N LYS A 197 18.71 10.32 10.52
CA LYS A 197 18.75 11.78 10.71
C LYS A 197 18.99 12.24 12.16
N LEU A 198 18.90 11.34 13.14
CA LEU A 198 19.31 11.64 14.53
C LEU A 198 20.84 11.67 14.68
N LEU A 199 21.59 11.18 13.69
CA LEU A 199 23.05 11.18 13.70
C LEU A 199 23.58 12.43 13.01
N SER A 200 24.70 12.95 13.52
CA SER A 200 25.39 14.12 12.96
C SER A 200 26.14 13.83 11.65
N ALA A 201 26.38 12.56 11.33
CA ALA A 201 27.13 12.11 10.17
C ALA A 201 26.37 11.07 9.32
N SER A 202 26.68 11.03 8.02
CA SER A 202 26.25 9.99 7.07
C SER A 202 26.83 8.63 7.50
N THR A 203 26.11 7.93 8.36
CA THR A 203 26.62 6.75 9.05
C THR A 203 25.75 5.53 8.74
N LEU A 204 26.39 4.38 8.49
CA LEU A 204 25.71 3.10 8.38
C LEU A 204 24.99 2.76 9.68
N VAL A 205 23.69 2.52 9.60
CA VAL A 205 22.89 1.99 10.71
C VAL A 205 22.46 0.58 10.36
N ALA A 206 22.71 -0.35 11.28
CA ALA A 206 22.22 -1.72 11.20
C ALA A 206 21.26 -1.93 12.37
N VAL A 207 20.01 -2.29 12.08
CA VAL A 207 19.01 -2.59 13.10
C VAL A 207 18.67 -4.07 13.02
N GLU A 208 18.78 -4.75 14.16
CA GLU A 208 18.43 -6.16 14.27
C GLU A 208 16.97 -6.32 14.68
N ALA A 209 16.25 -7.17 13.96
CA ALA A 209 14.91 -7.60 14.30
C ALA A 209 14.87 -9.12 14.49
N LYS A 210 14.30 -9.57 15.60
CA LYS A 210 14.06 -11.00 15.84
C LYS A 210 12.76 -11.43 15.16
N ALA A 211 12.71 -12.62 14.56
CA ALA A 211 11.47 -13.17 14.02
C ALA A 211 10.35 -13.22 15.05
N GLY A 212 9.15 -12.86 14.58
CA GLY A 212 7.94 -12.80 15.39
C GLY A 212 7.86 -11.60 16.31
N ALA A 213 8.86 -10.70 16.30
CA ALA A 213 8.72 -9.39 16.93
C ALA A 213 7.73 -8.58 16.08
N THR A 214 6.53 -8.39 16.62
CA THR A 214 5.44 -7.71 15.94
C THR A 214 5.04 -6.43 16.66
N VAL A 215 4.43 -5.52 15.93
CA VAL A 215 3.71 -4.36 16.44
C VAL A 215 2.29 -4.43 15.91
N SER A 216 1.32 -4.05 16.72
CA SER A 216 -0.09 -4.00 16.32
C SER A 216 -0.62 -2.58 16.46
N ALA A 217 -1.48 -2.18 15.52
CA ALA A 217 -2.15 -0.89 15.53
C ALA A 217 -3.64 -1.06 15.20
N LYS A 218 -4.46 -0.21 15.82
CA LYS A 218 -5.84 0.03 15.40
C LYS A 218 -5.77 1.04 14.26
N VAL A 219 -6.10 0.60 13.05
CA VAL A 219 -6.20 1.43 11.86
C VAL A 219 -7.66 1.79 11.64
N LYS A 220 -7.93 3.08 11.46
CA LYS A 220 -9.25 3.64 11.23
C LYS A 220 -9.29 4.20 9.83
N VAL A 221 -10.39 3.96 9.12
CA VAL A 221 -10.66 4.56 7.82
C VAL A 221 -12.05 5.17 7.85
N VAL A 222 -12.16 6.40 7.35
CA VAL A 222 -13.44 7.09 7.19
C VAL A 222 -13.84 7.08 5.72
N ASP A 223 -14.94 6.41 5.40
CA ASP A 223 -15.53 6.33 4.06
C ASP A 223 -17.06 6.12 4.15
N ASP A 224 -17.73 6.07 3.00
CA ASP A 224 -19.13 5.68 2.88
C ASP A 224 -19.29 4.15 2.86
N TYR A 225 -20.12 3.66 3.78
CA TYR A 225 -20.38 2.23 3.95
C TYR A 225 -21.87 1.93 3.91
N ALA A 226 -22.22 0.71 3.48
CA ALA A 226 -23.54 0.14 3.64
C ALA A 226 -23.50 -1.03 4.62
N VAL A 227 -24.39 -0.99 5.61
CA VAL A 227 -24.71 -2.12 6.49
C VAL A 227 -25.97 -2.76 5.96
N ILE A 228 -25.88 -4.04 5.59
CA ILE A 228 -26.96 -4.78 4.94
C ILE A 228 -27.32 -5.99 5.81
N PHE A 229 -28.61 -6.14 6.08
CA PHE A 229 -29.18 -7.34 6.67
C PHE A 229 -30.09 -7.99 5.63
N SER A 230 -29.86 -9.27 5.35
CA SER A 230 -30.67 -10.05 4.41
C SER A 230 -30.97 -11.42 5.00
N ARG A 231 -32.07 -12.04 4.57
CA ARG A 231 -32.46 -13.37 5.04
C ARG A 231 -32.40 -14.38 3.90
N PRO A 232 -31.27 -15.09 3.70
CA PRO A 232 -31.18 -16.11 2.66
C PRO A 232 -32.09 -17.32 2.92
N ALA A 233 -32.32 -17.68 4.19
CA ALA A 233 -33.15 -18.80 4.58
C ALA A 233 -33.81 -18.55 5.95
N ALA A 234 -34.84 -19.33 6.28
CA ALA A 234 -35.48 -19.26 7.59
C ALA A 234 -34.46 -19.51 8.73
N GLY A 235 -34.47 -18.66 9.75
CA GLY A 235 -33.53 -18.74 10.88
C GLY A 235 -32.09 -18.30 10.59
N GLN A 236 -31.78 -17.88 9.36
CA GLN A 236 -30.46 -17.43 8.95
C GLN A 236 -30.50 -15.98 8.49
N VAL A 237 -29.75 -15.12 9.16
CA VAL A 237 -29.57 -13.72 8.77
C VAL A 237 -28.14 -13.53 8.30
N ARG A 238 -27.98 -13.09 7.07
CA ARG A 238 -26.70 -12.65 6.53
C ARG A 238 -26.53 -11.16 6.82
N VAL A 239 -25.39 -10.82 7.41
CA VAL A 239 -24.99 -9.46 7.75
C VAL A 239 -23.77 -9.09 6.93
N GLN A 240 -23.85 -8.00 6.18
CA GLN A 240 -22.77 -7.52 5.33
C GLN A 240 -22.43 -6.06 5.62
N VAL A 241 -21.14 -5.74 5.54
CA VAL A 241 -20.67 -4.36 5.45
C VAL A 241 -19.92 -4.20 4.15
N LYS A 242 -20.40 -3.28 3.31
CA LYS A 242 -19.85 -3.00 1.99
C LYS A 242 -19.30 -1.59 1.91
N LYS A 243 -18.20 -1.42 1.17
CA LYS A 243 -17.83 -0.11 0.62
C LYS A 243 -18.87 0.27 -0.42
N VAL A 244 -19.37 1.50 -0.41
CA VAL A 244 -20.36 1.96 -1.41
C VAL A 244 -19.87 3.17 -2.17
N VAL A 245 -20.60 3.52 -3.22
CA VAL A 245 -20.37 4.76 -3.97
C VAL A 245 -20.51 5.93 -2.99
N ALA A 246 -19.49 6.79 -2.90
CA ALA A 246 -19.52 7.94 -2.00
C ALA A 246 -20.68 8.87 -2.39
N ARG A 247 -21.32 9.50 -1.40
CA ARG A 247 -22.49 10.38 -1.61
C ARG A 247 -22.29 11.74 -0.95
N GLU A 248 -21.14 12.36 -1.19
CA GLU A 248 -20.80 13.62 -0.54
C GLU A 248 -21.50 14.81 -1.19
N ALA A 249 -21.89 15.79 -0.37
CA ALA A 249 -22.34 17.09 -0.86
C ALA A 249 -21.15 18.01 -1.26
N GLY A 250 -19.92 17.67 -0.86
CA GLY A 250 -18.69 18.41 -1.15
C GLY A 250 -17.76 17.64 -2.09
N VAL A 251 -17.05 18.35 -2.97
CA VAL A 251 -16.15 17.77 -3.99
C VAL A 251 -14.77 17.40 -3.41
N THR A 252 -14.55 17.55 -2.10
CA THR A 252 -13.20 17.60 -1.49
C THR A 252 -12.96 16.65 -0.32
N ALA A 253 -13.83 15.68 0.02
CA ALA A 253 -13.45 14.82 1.13
C ALA A 253 -12.34 13.84 0.71
N SER A 254 -11.24 13.91 1.44
CA SER A 254 -10.11 13.01 1.33
C SER A 254 -10.41 11.69 2.04
N LEU A 255 -9.82 10.60 1.55
CA LEU A 255 -9.74 9.36 2.32
C LEU A 255 -8.90 9.63 3.58
N HIS A 256 -9.51 9.52 4.75
CA HIS A 256 -8.80 9.70 6.02
C HIS A 256 -8.49 8.33 6.62
N VAL A 257 -7.19 8.06 6.82
CA VAL A 257 -6.69 6.84 7.46
C VAL A 257 -5.82 7.26 8.62
N GLU A 258 -6.11 6.75 9.81
CA GLU A 258 -5.31 6.96 11.02
C GLU A 258 -4.89 5.62 11.59
N ALA A 259 -3.69 5.54 12.16
CA ALA A 259 -3.27 4.37 12.92
C ALA A 259 -2.81 4.76 14.32
N SER A 260 -3.25 3.99 15.32
CA SER A 260 -2.80 4.15 16.71
C SER A 260 -2.31 2.80 17.23
N LEU A 261 -1.10 2.74 17.78
CA LEU A 261 -0.56 1.49 18.33
C LEU A 261 -1.45 0.93 19.44
N THR A 262 -1.69 -0.39 19.42
CA THR A 262 -2.47 -1.08 20.47
C THR A 262 -1.61 -1.51 21.65
N ASP A 263 -0.31 -1.63 21.44
CA ASP A 263 0.66 -2.01 22.47
C ASP A 263 1.92 -1.13 22.38
N PRO A 264 1.97 0.00 23.11
CA PRO A 264 3.15 0.85 23.17
C PRO A 264 4.39 0.15 23.77
N ALA A 265 4.22 -0.92 24.57
CA ALA A 265 5.35 -1.62 25.18
C ALA A 265 6.18 -2.38 24.14
N ALA A 266 5.56 -2.83 23.04
CA ALA A 266 6.26 -3.45 21.91
C ALA A 266 7.29 -2.50 21.27
N VAL A 267 7.07 -1.18 21.33
CA VAL A 267 8.01 -0.16 20.84
C VAL A 267 9.24 -0.06 21.74
N VAL A 268 9.08 -0.18 23.06
CA VAL A 268 10.18 0.00 24.02
C VAL A 268 11.32 -1.01 23.78
N ALA A 269 10.98 -2.28 23.56
CA ALA A 269 11.99 -3.30 23.26
C ALA A 269 12.76 -3.02 21.96
N GLN A 270 12.13 -2.33 21.00
CA GLN A 270 12.78 -1.93 19.75
C GLN A 270 13.61 -0.66 19.87
N VAL A 271 13.25 0.25 20.78
CA VAL A 271 14.07 1.43 21.09
C VAL A 271 15.48 0.99 21.47
N GLU A 272 15.61 -0.03 22.32
CA GLU A 272 16.92 -0.56 22.71
C GLU A 272 17.70 -1.07 21.48
N LYS A 273 17.05 -1.83 20.59
CA LYS A 273 17.70 -2.37 19.38
C LYS A 273 18.15 -1.28 18.41
N VAL A 274 17.34 -0.24 18.25
CA VAL A 274 17.73 0.92 17.44
C VAL A 274 18.87 1.68 18.10
N LEU A 275 18.85 1.89 19.41
CA LEU A 275 19.95 2.53 20.13
C LEU A 275 21.24 1.71 19.99
N GLU A 276 21.20 0.38 20.12
CA GLU A 276 22.35 -0.50 19.86
C GLU A 276 22.88 -0.33 18.43
N GLY A 277 22.00 -0.26 17.42
CA GLY A 277 22.38 0.00 16.03
C GLY A 277 23.02 1.39 15.83
N LEU A 278 22.50 2.42 16.51
CA LEU A 278 23.04 3.78 16.47
C LEU A 278 24.41 3.86 17.17
N LEU A 279 24.60 3.12 18.27
CA LEU A 279 25.84 3.07 19.06
C LEU A 279 26.90 2.14 18.43
N SER A 280 26.48 1.15 17.64
CA SER A 280 27.30 0.03 17.15
C SER A 280 27.97 -0.80 18.25
N VAL A 281 27.45 -0.72 19.48
CA VAL A 281 27.83 -1.52 20.65
C VAL A 281 26.58 -1.85 21.47
N PRO A 282 26.59 -2.92 22.29
CA PRO A 282 25.50 -3.21 23.22
C PRO A 282 25.18 -2.02 24.13
N LEU A 283 23.89 -1.78 24.37
CA LEU A 283 23.41 -0.64 25.15
C LEU A 283 23.98 -0.65 26.58
N SER A 284 24.06 -1.84 27.17
CA SER A 284 24.64 -2.07 28.50
C SER A 284 26.13 -1.70 28.57
N GLN A 285 26.88 -1.94 27.48
CA GLN A 285 28.29 -1.53 27.40
C GLN A 285 28.42 -0.01 27.40
N PHE A 286 27.59 0.69 26.60
CA PHE A 286 27.59 2.16 26.58
C PHE A 286 27.16 2.76 27.92
N GLU A 287 26.13 2.22 28.58
CA GLU A 287 25.73 2.66 29.92
C GLU A 287 26.84 2.45 30.96
N SER A 288 27.61 1.36 30.85
CA SER A 288 28.79 1.12 31.70
C SER A 288 29.87 2.15 31.45
N LEU A 289 30.17 2.49 30.18
CA LEU A 289 31.13 3.55 29.83
C LEU A 289 30.69 4.92 30.36
N MET A 290 29.41 5.26 30.25
CA MET A 290 28.84 6.49 30.81
C MET A 290 28.97 6.55 32.33
N THR A 291 28.71 5.45 33.02
CA THR A 291 28.86 5.35 34.48
C THR A 291 30.33 5.49 34.90
N LYS A 292 31.24 4.85 34.17
CA LYS A 292 32.70 4.98 34.40
C LYS A 292 33.21 6.38 34.08
N LEU A 293 32.64 7.07 33.10
CA LEU A 293 32.95 8.47 32.81
C LEU A 293 32.60 9.36 34.00
N GLU A 294 31.39 9.20 34.55
CA GLU A 294 30.92 9.93 35.74
C GLU A 294 31.76 9.64 36.99
N ALA A 295 32.23 8.39 37.13
CA ALA A 295 33.12 7.97 38.22
C ALA A 295 34.60 8.33 37.99
N HIS A 296 34.97 8.86 36.81
CA HIS A 296 36.36 9.09 36.40
C HIS A 296 37.26 7.84 36.42
N THR A 297 36.71 6.67 36.07
CA THR A 297 37.42 5.36 36.11
C THR A 297 37.58 4.71 34.74
N LEU A 298 37.55 5.47 33.65
CA LEU A 298 37.74 4.94 32.30
C LEU A 298 39.22 4.61 32.04
N SER A 299 39.47 3.47 31.41
CA SER A 299 40.79 3.16 30.82
C SER A 299 41.01 3.91 29.50
N ASP A 300 42.26 3.93 29.01
CA ASP A 300 42.59 4.56 27.72
C ASP A 300 41.85 3.93 26.54
N ALA A 301 41.67 2.60 26.56
CA ALA A 301 40.93 1.88 25.52
C ALA A 301 39.44 2.23 25.55
N GLU A 302 38.84 2.24 26.75
CA GLU A 302 37.43 2.62 26.94
C GLU A 302 37.17 4.08 26.57
N THR A 303 38.13 4.97 26.85
CA THR A 303 38.07 6.39 26.46
C THR A 303 38.03 6.53 24.94
N LYS A 304 38.86 5.77 24.21
CA LYS A 304 38.84 5.77 22.74
C LYS A 304 37.51 5.27 22.19
N VAL A 305 36.97 4.17 22.73
CA VAL A 305 35.67 3.62 22.33
C VAL A 305 34.55 4.63 22.60
N LEU A 306 34.52 5.23 23.80
CA LEU A 306 33.52 6.23 24.17
C LEU A 306 33.58 7.44 23.23
N ARG A 307 34.78 7.97 22.93
CA ARG A 307 34.94 9.09 21.99
C ARG A 307 34.43 8.77 20.59
N LEU A 308 34.68 7.56 20.08
CA LEU A 308 34.14 7.13 18.79
C LEU A 308 32.60 7.15 18.80
N ILE A 309 31.99 6.64 19.87
CA ILE A 309 30.53 6.64 20.03
C ILE A 309 30.00 8.08 20.15
N LEU A 310 30.60 8.93 21.00
CA LEU A 310 30.17 10.31 21.18
C LEU A 310 30.31 11.12 19.89
N ASN A 311 31.40 10.95 19.14
CA ASN A 311 31.57 11.62 17.85
C ASN A 311 30.50 11.19 16.83
N ARG A 312 30.18 9.90 16.78
CA ARG A 312 29.12 9.35 15.93
C ARG A 312 27.73 9.91 16.27
N LEU A 313 27.45 10.13 17.55
CA LEU A 313 26.22 10.76 18.03
C LEU A 313 26.24 12.31 17.93
N GLY A 314 27.39 12.92 17.64
CA GLY A 314 27.56 14.37 17.68
C GLY A 314 27.66 14.96 19.10
N PHE A 315 27.99 14.15 20.09
CA PHE A 315 28.11 14.52 21.51
C PHE A 315 29.58 14.71 21.97
N GLY A 316 30.54 14.74 21.05
CA GLY A 316 31.97 14.83 21.39
C GLY A 316 32.32 16.03 22.28
N GLU A 317 31.71 17.19 22.05
CA GLU A 317 31.92 18.40 22.86
C GLU A 317 31.36 18.30 24.30
N LEU A 318 30.48 17.31 24.55
CA LEU A 318 29.82 17.11 25.84
C LEU A 318 30.59 16.15 26.75
N GLU A 319 31.68 15.52 26.29
CA GLU A 319 32.49 14.57 27.07
C GLU A 319 32.91 15.15 28.43
N ALA A 320 33.25 16.44 28.47
CA ALA A 320 33.69 17.14 29.68
C ALA A 320 32.54 17.51 30.65
N ASN A 321 31.28 17.46 30.20
CA ASN A 321 30.10 17.82 31.01
C ASN A 321 29.14 16.62 31.09
N THR A 322 29.40 15.74 32.04
CA THR A 322 28.65 14.48 32.23
C THR A 322 27.16 14.71 32.45
N THR A 323 26.76 15.79 33.13
CA THR A 323 25.35 16.15 33.31
C THR A 323 24.68 16.51 31.98
N ALA A 324 25.30 17.40 31.19
CA ALA A 324 24.77 17.78 29.88
C ALA A 324 24.73 16.58 28.91
N LEU A 325 25.76 15.73 28.94
CA LEU A 325 25.81 14.50 28.16
C LEU A 325 24.67 13.54 28.54
N ARG A 326 24.41 13.35 29.84
CA ARG A 326 23.30 12.51 30.33
C ARG A 326 21.94 13.06 29.91
N THR A 327 21.75 14.38 29.96
CA THR A 327 20.53 15.03 29.47
C THR A 327 20.34 14.82 27.97
N GLN A 328 21.37 15.02 27.16
CA GLN A 328 21.28 14.80 25.71
C GLN A 328 21.05 13.34 25.35
N TRP A 329 21.66 12.42 26.08
CA TRP A 329 21.42 10.99 25.94
C TRP A 329 19.96 10.61 26.23
N ASN A 330 19.39 11.10 27.32
CA ASN A 330 17.98 10.84 27.66
C ASN A 330 17.04 11.46 26.62
N LYS A 331 17.35 12.66 26.12
CA LYS A 331 16.60 13.27 25.02
C LYS A 331 16.64 12.41 23.76
N LEU A 332 17.82 11.91 23.37
CA LEU A 332 17.96 11.01 22.23
C LEU A 332 17.10 9.75 22.39
N ARG A 333 17.06 9.14 23.59
CA ARG A 333 16.18 7.99 23.87
C ARG A 333 14.71 8.31 23.63
N THR A 334 14.25 9.46 24.13
CA THR A 334 12.87 9.93 23.92
C THR A 334 12.58 10.20 22.45
N ASP A 335 13.51 10.85 21.74
CA ASP A 335 13.37 11.16 20.31
C ASP A 335 13.35 9.88 19.46
N VAL A 336 14.16 8.88 19.78
CA VAL A 336 14.13 7.56 19.12
C VAL A 336 12.78 6.87 19.35
N SER A 337 12.27 6.86 20.58
CA SER A 337 10.96 6.28 20.91
C SER A 337 9.83 6.94 20.15
N ALA A 338 9.78 8.27 20.13
CA ALA A 338 8.75 9.02 19.42
C ALA A 338 8.81 8.79 17.90
N ARG A 339 10.02 8.75 17.32
CA ARG A 339 10.21 8.46 15.90
C ARG A 339 9.84 7.03 15.53
N LEU A 340 10.17 6.05 16.37
CA LEU A 340 9.79 4.65 16.13
C LEU A 340 8.28 4.45 16.18
N GLN A 341 7.60 5.10 17.14
CA GLN A 341 6.14 5.08 17.19
C GLN A 341 5.55 5.70 15.92
N ALA A 342 5.97 6.92 15.55
CA ALA A 342 5.49 7.60 14.35
C ALA A 342 5.80 6.81 13.07
N LEU A 343 6.94 6.12 13.02
CA LEU A 343 7.33 5.25 11.91
C LEU A 343 6.38 4.06 11.76
N ALA A 344 6.09 3.37 12.86
CA ALA A 344 5.15 2.25 12.88
C ALA A 344 3.73 2.70 12.49
N GLU A 345 3.21 3.77 13.10
CA GLU A 345 1.89 4.33 12.79
C GLU A 345 1.80 4.75 11.31
N SER A 346 2.80 5.48 10.80
CA SER A 346 2.85 5.89 9.39
C SER A 346 2.88 4.69 8.44
N LYS A 347 3.60 3.61 8.78
CA LYS A 347 3.61 2.38 7.98
C LYS A 347 2.23 1.72 7.91
N PHE A 348 1.50 1.70 9.02
CA PHE A 348 0.12 1.21 9.05
C PHE A 348 -0.82 2.09 8.21
N GLU A 349 -0.74 3.42 8.35
CA GLU A 349 -1.58 4.37 7.62
C GLU A 349 -1.37 4.28 6.11
N LEU A 350 -0.11 4.41 5.67
CA LEU A 350 0.26 4.33 4.26
C LEU A 350 -0.05 2.95 3.69
N GLY A 351 0.21 1.90 4.47
CA GLY A 351 -0.02 0.52 4.05
C GLY A 351 -1.50 0.21 3.85
N PHE A 352 -2.33 0.60 4.82
CA PHE A 352 -3.77 0.40 4.74
C PHE A 352 -4.41 1.30 3.68
N ARG A 353 -4.02 2.58 3.58
CA ARG A 353 -4.50 3.49 2.52
C ARG A 353 -4.22 2.90 1.13
N TYR A 354 -3.02 2.35 0.94
CA TYR A 354 -2.62 1.73 -0.32
C TYR A 354 -3.55 0.57 -0.70
N GLU A 355 -3.82 -0.37 0.20
CA GLU A 355 -4.73 -1.49 -0.06
C GLU A 355 -6.19 -1.03 -0.22
N TYR A 356 -6.63 -0.14 0.65
CA TYR A 356 -8.02 0.31 0.69
C TYR A 356 -8.45 1.07 -0.58
N LEU A 357 -7.54 1.87 -1.18
CA LEU A 357 -7.79 2.57 -2.43
C LEU A 357 -7.97 1.62 -3.63
N ARG A 358 -7.45 0.39 -3.53
CA ARG A 358 -7.56 -0.65 -4.56
C ARG A 358 -8.81 -1.50 -4.43
N LEU A 359 -9.57 -1.32 -3.35
CA LEU A 359 -10.91 -1.90 -3.23
C LEU A 359 -11.88 -1.13 -4.13
N ARG A 360 -12.54 -1.89 -5.01
CA ARG A 360 -13.63 -1.39 -5.85
C ARG A 360 -14.81 -0.95 -4.99
N GLU A 361 -15.69 -0.15 -5.57
CA GLU A 361 -17.00 0.10 -4.97
C GLU A 361 -17.79 -1.21 -4.88
N GLN A 362 -18.67 -1.32 -3.88
CA GLN A 362 -19.48 -2.50 -3.61
C GLN A 362 -18.71 -3.75 -3.16
N THR A 363 -17.39 -3.65 -2.95
CA THR A 363 -16.60 -4.70 -2.30
C THR A 363 -17.12 -4.95 -0.89
N THR A 364 -17.38 -6.21 -0.58
CA THR A 364 -17.76 -6.66 0.76
C THR A 364 -16.55 -6.67 1.67
N LEU A 365 -16.60 -5.85 2.72
CA LEU A 365 -15.52 -5.72 3.72
C LEU A 365 -15.70 -6.74 4.85
N LEU A 366 -16.95 -7.09 5.15
CA LEU A 366 -17.35 -8.08 6.14
C LEU A 366 -18.62 -8.79 5.69
N SER A 367 -18.67 -10.11 5.80
CA SER A 367 -19.88 -10.93 5.62
C SER A 367 -19.90 -12.08 6.62
N THR A 368 -21.04 -12.29 7.26
CA THR A 368 -21.28 -13.43 8.13
C THR A 368 -22.73 -13.89 8.01
N VAL A 369 -22.96 -15.18 8.20
CA VAL A 369 -24.30 -15.75 8.35
C VAL A 369 -24.45 -16.16 9.81
N CYS A 370 -25.48 -15.63 10.45
CA CYS A 370 -25.71 -15.77 11.87
C CYS A 370 -27.18 -16.07 12.17
N THR A 371 -27.45 -16.47 13.41
CA THR A 371 -28.83 -16.68 13.89
C THR A 371 -29.52 -15.33 14.15
N ASP A 372 -30.86 -15.34 14.27
CA ASP A 372 -31.62 -14.13 14.60
C ASP A 372 -31.16 -13.46 15.91
N ALA A 373 -30.82 -14.26 16.93
CA ALA A 373 -30.31 -13.74 18.20
C ALA A 373 -28.98 -12.99 18.03
N GLN A 374 -28.10 -13.54 17.20
CA GLN A 374 -26.80 -12.95 16.89
C GLN A 374 -26.96 -11.68 16.05
N ALA A 375 -27.83 -11.70 15.04
CA ALA A 375 -28.14 -10.54 14.23
C ALA A 375 -28.70 -9.39 15.07
N ARG A 376 -29.59 -9.68 16.04
CA ARG A 376 -30.11 -8.67 16.98
C ARG A 376 -29.01 -8.06 17.87
N ALA A 377 -28.01 -8.84 18.26
CA ALA A 377 -26.87 -8.35 19.03
C ALA A 377 -25.92 -7.50 18.18
N LEU A 378 -25.72 -7.86 16.91
CA LEU A 378 -24.85 -7.14 15.98
C LEU A 378 -25.48 -5.85 15.44
N HIS A 379 -26.79 -5.82 15.23
CA HIS A 379 -27.54 -4.70 14.66
C HIS A 379 -27.22 -3.34 15.29
N PRO A 380 -27.37 -3.14 16.62
CA PRO A 380 -27.08 -1.86 17.23
C PRO A 380 -25.60 -1.47 17.11
N LEU A 381 -24.68 -2.44 17.12
CA LEU A 381 -23.24 -2.17 16.96
C LEU A 381 -22.93 -1.69 15.54
N LEU A 382 -23.49 -2.35 14.53
CA LEU A 382 -23.23 -2.06 13.13
C LEU A 382 -23.91 -0.77 12.67
N VAL A 383 -25.17 -0.54 13.06
CA VAL A 383 -25.90 0.71 12.76
C VAL A 383 -25.28 1.91 13.49
N SER A 384 -24.65 1.70 14.65
CA SER A 384 -23.89 2.73 15.37
C SER A 384 -22.41 2.82 14.98
N GLY A 385 -21.94 2.01 14.02
CA GLY A 385 -20.60 2.17 13.45
C GLY A 385 -19.50 1.58 14.31
N ARG A 386 -19.88 0.89 15.39
CA ARG A 386 -18.99 0.16 16.29
C ARG A 386 -18.56 -1.17 15.70
N MET A 387 -17.89 -1.09 14.55
CA MET A 387 -17.36 -2.26 13.82
C MET A 387 -16.38 -3.06 14.68
N ASP A 388 -15.58 -2.40 15.51
CA ASP A 388 -14.70 -3.06 16.48
C ASP A 388 -15.48 -3.91 17.49
N GLY A 389 -16.54 -3.35 18.06
CA GLY A 389 -17.44 -4.06 18.96
C GLY A 389 -18.15 -5.23 18.28
N ALA A 390 -18.59 -5.04 17.03
CA ALA A 390 -19.20 -6.10 16.23
C ALA A 390 -18.21 -7.25 15.96
N MET A 391 -16.98 -6.93 15.57
CA MET A 391 -15.92 -7.92 15.33
C MET A 391 -15.54 -8.68 16.60
N GLN A 392 -15.35 -7.99 17.73
CA GLN A 392 -15.08 -8.62 19.02
C GLN A 392 -16.21 -9.57 19.42
N ARG A 393 -17.47 -9.17 19.17
CA ARG A 393 -18.64 -10.00 19.45
C ARG A 393 -18.69 -11.24 18.56
N MET A 394 -18.49 -11.07 17.26
CA MET A 394 -18.42 -12.18 16.30
C MET A 394 -17.34 -13.20 16.70
N GLN A 395 -16.18 -12.72 17.14
CA GLN A 395 -15.09 -13.57 17.61
C GLN A 395 -15.45 -14.30 18.91
N ALA A 396 -15.99 -13.59 19.91
CA ALA A 396 -16.36 -14.16 21.20
C ALA A 396 -17.45 -15.24 21.08
N GLU A 397 -18.35 -15.09 20.10
CA GLU A 397 -19.42 -16.05 19.83
C GLU A 397 -19.06 -17.10 18.76
N GLY A 398 -17.83 -17.09 18.24
CA GLY A 398 -17.36 -18.06 17.25
C GLY A 398 -18.12 -18.04 15.92
N MET A 399 -18.63 -16.87 15.50
CA MET A 399 -19.39 -16.74 14.26
C MET A 399 -18.52 -17.03 13.03
N ALA A 400 -19.08 -17.76 12.06
CA ALA A 400 -18.39 -18.10 10.83
C ALA A 400 -18.38 -16.92 9.86
N LEU A 401 -17.22 -16.29 9.69
CA LEU A 401 -17.01 -15.24 8.69
C LEU A 401 -16.94 -15.86 7.27
N GLU A 402 -17.87 -15.47 6.41
CA GLU A 402 -17.85 -15.77 4.97
C GLU A 402 -16.74 -14.96 4.29
N GLN A 403 -16.67 -13.66 4.58
CA GLN A 403 -15.59 -12.78 4.16
C GLN A 403 -15.26 -11.78 5.26
N CYS A 404 -13.98 -11.46 5.36
CA CYS A 404 -13.50 -10.36 6.16
C CYS A 404 -12.22 -9.89 5.49
N LEU A 405 -12.17 -8.61 5.10
CA LEU A 405 -10.99 -7.99 4.49
C LEU A 405 -9.71 -8.38 5.26
N LEU A 406 -9.81 -8.52 6.60
CA LEU A 406 -8.71 -8.89 7.49
C LEU A 406 -8.24 -10.35 7.37
N LYS A 407 -9.12 -11.30 7.04
CA LYS A 407 -8.76 -12.73 6.96
C LYS A 407 -7.99 -13.04 5.68
N GLU A 408 -8.30 -12.34 4.59
CA GLU A 408 -7.59 -12.44 3.32
C GLU A 408 -6.25 -11.70 3.42
N VAL A 409 -6.25 -10.47 3.96
CA VAL A 409 -5.01 -9.70 4.16
C VAL A 409 -4.02 -10.42 5.09
N ASN A 410 -4.46 -11.02 6.21
CA ASN A 410 -3.57 -11.74 7.14
C ASN A 410 -3.07 -13.11 6.63
N LYS A 411 -3.79 -13.77 5.71
CA LYS A 411 -3.36 -15.06 5.14
C LYS A 411 -2.44 -14.89 3.93
N GLU A 412 -2.62 -13.82 3.16
CA GLU A 412 -1.89 -13.60 1.91
C GLU A 412 -0.68 -12.66 2.06
N SER A 413 -0.73 -11.69 2.99
CA SER A 413 0.36 -10.74 3.17
C SER A 413 1.21 -10.99 4.41
N LYS A 414 2.51 -11.18 4.20
CA LYS A 414 3.54 -11.07 5.24
C LYS A 414 4.18 -9.68 5.31
N ALA A 415 3.76 -8.72 4.50
CA ALA A 415 4.26 -7.34 4.47
C ALA A 415 3.15 -6.41 3.99
N TRP A 416 2.94 -5.21 4.57
CA TRP A 416 1.87 -4.26 4.16
C TRP A 416 2.38 -3.04 3.34
N GLY A 417 1.56 -2.52 2.40
CA GLY A 417 1.67 -1.24 1.69
C GLY A 417 2.22 -1.25 0.26
N PHE A 418 2.83 -0.16 -0.19
CA PHE A 418 3.42 0.01 -1.54
C PHE A 418 4.57 -0.97 -1.89
N SER A 419 4.76 -1.99 -1.04
CA SER A 419 5.67 -3.13 -1.15
C SER A 419 4.92 -4.48 -1.05
N LEU A 420 3.58 -4.49 -1.10
CA LEU A 420 2.68 -5.65 -1.03
C LEU A 420 2.57 -6.37 -2.38
N LYS A 421 3.36 -7.43 -2.56
CA LYS A 421 2.99 -8.69 -3.23
C LYS A 421 4.16 -9.67 -3.08
N LEU A 422 4.47 -10.06 -1.85
CA LEU A 422 5.53 -11.04 -1.57
C LEU A 422 5.00 -12.13 -0.63
N GLY A 423 3.92 -12.79 -1.07
CA GLY A 423 3.49 -14.08 -0.55
C GLY A 423 4.35 -15.22 -1.10
N LYS A 424 4.28 -16.41 -0.46
CA LYS A 424 5.08 -17.61 -0.80
C LYS A 424 5.03 -17.92 -2.30
N TRP A 425 6.16 -17.70 -2.97
CA TRP A 425 6.29 -17.78 -4.42
C TRP A 425 6.11 -19.20 -4.95
N ALA A 426 5.27 -19.34 -5.98
CA ALA A 426 5.03 -20.60 -6.66
C ALA A 426 6.29 -21.04 -7.42
N LEU A 427 6.66 -22.32 -7.28
CA LEU A 427 7.74 -22.98 -8.00
C LEU A 427 7.41 -23.02 -9.51
N GLY A 428 7.74 -21.95 -10.23
CA GLY A 428 7.56 -21.79 -11.68
C GLY A 428 8.11 -20.44 -12.17
N GLY A 429 8.77 -20.44 -13.32
CA GLY A 429 9.30 -19.22 -13.94
C GLY A 429 8.19 -18.34 -14.51
N ASN A 430 7.74 -17.32 -13.77
CA ASN A 430 6.67 -16.41 -14.18
C ASN A 430 7.22 -14.99 -14.34
N ASP A 431 7.14 -14.46 -15.56
CA ASP A 431 7.35 -13.05 -15.87
C ASP A 431 5.99 -12.35 -15.88
N THR A 432 5.75 -11.45 -14.93
CA THR A 432 4.46 -10.78 -14.74
C THR A 432 4.54 -9.32 -15.15
N ARG A 433 3.52 -8.86 -15.89
CA ARG A 433 3.29 -7.45 -16.17
C ARG A 433 1.81 -7.15 -16.10
N GLU A 434 1.42 -6.38 -15.09
CA GLU A 434 0.03 -6.09 -14.78
C GLU A 434 -0.15 -4.58 -14.61
N LEU A 435 -1.27 -4.04 -15.08
CA LEU A 435 -1.69 -2.68 -14.75
C LEU A 435 -3.14 -2.74 -14.28
N THR A 436 -3.37 -2.45 -13.01
CA THR A 436 -4.69 -2.38 -12.40
C THR A 436 -5.11 -0.91 -12.30
N GLN A 437 -6.35 -0.63 -12.68
CA GLN A 437 -6.98 0.68 -12.48
C GLN A 437 -8.25 0.48 -11.64
N VAL A 438 -8.39 1.30 -10.60
CA VAL A 438 -9.59 1.35 -9.76
C VAL A 438 -10.16 2.75 -9.82
N VAL A 439 -11.43 2.86 -10.19
CA VAL A 439 -12.17 4.11 -10.27
C VAL A 439 -13.26 4.10 -9.20
N GLN A 440 -13.26 5.11 -8.36
CA GLN A 440 -14.29 5.40 -7.37
C GLN A 440 -15.00 6.68 -7.80
N ARG A 441 -16.31 6.74 -7.61
CA ARG A 441 -17.18 7.86 -7.97
C ARG A 441 -17.87 8.41 -6.72
N ASN A 442 -18.14 9.71 -6.75
CA ASN A 442 -18.88 10.41 -5.70
C ASN A 442 -20.40 10.50 -5.99
N SER A 443 -20.88 9.80 -7.02
CA SER A 443 -22.29 9.49 -7.26
C SER A 443 -22.40 8.47 -8.40
N LEU A 444 -23.62 7.99 -8.66
CA LEU A 444 -23.90 7.13 -9.83
C LEU A 444 -23.95 7.89 -11.16
N GLU A 445 -23.88 9.22 -11.14
CA GLU A 445 -23.93 10.01 -12.36
C GLU A 445 -22.67 9.76 -13.21
N LYS A 446 -22.85 9.72 -14.53
CA LYS A 446 -21.75 9.45 -15.46
C LYS A 446 -20.62 10.49 -15.36
N GLU A 447 -20.96 11.74 -15.03
CA GLU A 447 -20.03 12.88 -14.87
C GLU A 447 -19.67 13.16 -13.41
N ALA A 448 -19.96 12.24 -12.49
CA ALA A 448 -19.63 12.38 -11.09
C ALA A 448 -18.12 12.58 -10.88
N PRO A 449 -17.70 13.41 -9.91
CA PRO A 449 -16.31 13.46 -9.48
C PRO A 449 -15.75 12.05 -9.21
N GLN A 450 -14.55 11.78 -9.71
CA GLN A 450 -13.89 10.48 -9.62
C GLN A 450 -12.60 10.58 -8.81
N ARG A 451 -12.28 9.50 -8.11
CA ARG A 451 -10.98 9.24 -7.50
C ARG A 451 -10.42 7.98 -8.16
N ILE A 452 -9.21 8.08 -8.71
CA ILE A 452 -8.61 7.01 -9.50
C ILE A 452 -7.31 6.56 -8.84
N SER A 453 -7.07 5.25 -8.83
CA SER A 453 -5.82 4.61 -8.41
C SER A 453 -5.31 3.71 -9.53
N PHE A 454 -4.03 3.83 -9.85
CA PHE A 454 -3.29 2.96 -10.76
C PHE A 454 -2.22 2.18 -9.99
N LEU A 455 -2.07 0.91 -10.33
CA LEU A 455 -0.94 0.08 -9.91
C LEU A 455 -0.39 -0.67 -11.11
N GLY A 456 0.81 -0.32 -11.52
CA GLY A 456 1.59 -1.06 -12.49
C GLY A 456 2.62 -1.95 -11.79
N VAL A 457 2.59 -3.25 -12.05
CA VAL A 457 3.55 -4.23 -11.51
C VAL A 457 4.32 -4.87 -12.65
N ARG A 458 5.63 -4.92 -12.52
CA ARG A 458 6.52 -5.74 -13.37
C ARG A 458 7.38 -6.57 -12.43
N SER A 459 7.34 -7.89 -12.55
CA SER A 459 8.13 -8.77 -11.69
C SER A 459 8.57 -10.03 -12.43
N TYR A 460 9.63 -10.64 -11.92
CA TYR A 460 10.09 -11.94 -12.37
C TYR A 460 10.44 -12.81 -11.17
N SER A 461 9.92 -14.03 -11.19
CA SER A 461 10.35 -15.12 -10.32
C SER A 461 10.69 -16.32 -11.20
N GLY A 462 11.88 -16.91 -11.08
CA GLY A 462 12.15 -18.11 -11.88
C GLY A 462 13.45 -18.87 -11.62
N ALA A 463 13.36 -20.19 -11.80
CA ALA A 463 14.45 -21.14 -11.63
C ALA A 463 15.40 -21.26 -12.86
N LEU A 464 15.06 -20.65 -14.00
CA LEU A 464 15.55 -21.10 -15.32
C LEU A 464 16.86 -20.45 -15.80
N LEU A 465 17.17 -19.23 -15.37
CA LEU A 465 18.36 -18.47 -15.83
C LEU A 465 19.27 -18.02 -14.69
N THR A 466 18.70 -17.77 -13.51
CA THR A 466 19.39 -17.47 -12.24
C THR A 466 18.48 -18.00 -11.13
N PRO A 467 18.65 -19.25 -10.66
CA PRO A 467 17.60 -19.96 -9.93
C PRO A 467 17.20 -19.40 -8.55
N TYR A 468 17.78 -18.27 -8.16
CA TYR A 468 17.82 -17.78 -6.79
C TYR A 468 17.65 -16.26 -6.71
N MET A 469 17.27 -15.58 -7.79
CA MET A 469 17.13 -14.12 -7.82
C MET A 469 15.76 -13.72 -8.34
N HIS A 470 15.09 -12.85 -7.59
CA HIS A 470 13.79 -12.29 -7.89
C HIS A 470 13.91 -10.78 -7.97
N TRP A 471 13.07 -10.17 -8.80
CA TRP A 471 13.01 -8.73 -8.86
C TRP A 471 11.61 -8.23 -9.16
N THR A 472 11.31 -7.04 -8.67
CA THR A 472 10.01 -6.39 -8.83
C THR A 472 10.18 -4.88 -9.01
N ALA A 473 9.27 -4.30 -9.79
CA ALA A 473 9.06 -2.87 -9.90
C ALA A 473 7.56 -2.57 -9.80
N ASP A 474 7.18 -1.79 -8.79
CA ASP A 474 5.82 -1.33 -8.55
C ASP A 474 5.74 0.18 -8.79
N PHE A 475 4.88 0.58 -9.71
CA PHE A 475 4.59 1.98 -10.02
C PHE A 475 3.15 2.29 -9.61
N LYS A 476 2.96 3.25 -8.70
CA LYS A 476 1.64 3.71 -8.30
C LYS A 476 1.38 5.13 -8.76
N ALA A 477 0.11 5.42 -9.04
CA ALA A 477 -0.41 6.77 -9.16
C ALA A 477 -1.79 6.79 -8.49
N ASP A 478 -1.92 7.49 -7.36
CA ASP A 478 -3.16 7.50 -6.57
C ASP A 478 -3.66 8.92 -6.35
N MET A 479 -4.95 9.16 -6.53
CA MET A 479 -5.60 10.42 -6.14
C MET A 479 -6.00 10.41 -4.67
N ALA A 480 -5.73 11.49 -3.95
CA ALA A 480 -6.21 11.66 -2.57
C ALA A 480 -7.68 12.09 -2.51
N GLU A 481 -8.11 12.90 -3.48
CA GLU A 481 -9.42 13.58 -3.51
C GLU A 481 -10.19 13.25 -4.79
N PHE A 482 -11.52 13.45 -4.76
CA PHE A 482 -12.35 13.36 -5.95
C PHE A 482 -12.17 14.57 -6.88
N ARG A 483 -12.22 14.34 -8.20
CA ARG A 483 -12.12 15.38 -9.23
C ARG A 483 -13.10 15.12 -10.36
N LYS A 484 -13.76 16.17 -10.86
CA LYS A 484 -14.65 16.07 -12.04
C LYS A 484 -13.89 15.70 -13.32
N SER A 485 -12.67 16.21 -13.46
CA SER A 485 -11.82 15.95 -14.63
C SER A 485 -10.40 15.66 -14.15
N PRO A 486 -10.13 14.42 -13.71
CA PRO A 486 -8.81 14.03 -13.20
C PRO A 486 -7.70 14.26 -14.24
N VAL A 487 -6.66 14.99 -13.84
CA VAL A 487 -5.44 15.18 -14.61
C VAL A 487 -4.23 14.54 -13.94
N VAL A 488 -3.13 14.30 -14.67
CA VAL A 488 -1.91 13.67 -14.12
C VAL A 488 -1.38 14.39 -12.87
N ALA A 489 -1.53 15.71 -12.78
CA ALA A 489 -1.14 16.50 -11.61
C ALA A 489 -1.93 16.18 -10.32
N ASP A 490 -3.14 15.61 -10.43
CA ASP A 490 -3.96 15.23 -9.27
C ASP A 490 -3.46 13.96 -8.54
N PHE A 491 -2.43 13.29 -9.08
CA PHE A 491 -1.98 11.98 -8.59
C PHE A 491 -0.68 12.09 -7.77
N ASP A 492 -0.68 11.40 -6.63
CA ASP A 492 0.53 11.06 -5.89
C ASP A 492 1.22 9.87 -6.55
N LEU A 493 2.36 10.12 -7.18
CA LEU A 493 3.17 9.10 -7.81
C LEU A 493 4.00 8.35 -6.77
N GLY A 494 4.41 7.14 -7.09
CA GLY A 494 5.42 6.42 -6.33
C GLY A 494 6.05 5.33 -7.17
N LEU A 495 7.32 5.01 -6.87
CA LEU A 495 8.02 3.88 -7.44
C LEU A 495 8.71 3.06 -6.35
N TYR A 496 8.56 1.74 -6.40
CA TYR A 496 9.26 0.79 -5.54
C TYR A 496 9.98 -0.24 -6.41
N LEU A 497 11.28 -0.43 -6.17
CA LEU A 497 12.11 -1.44 -6.84
C LEU A 497 12.68 -2.41 -5.79
N LEU A 498 12.71 -3.69 -6.14
CA LEU A 498 13.23 -4.76 -5.29
C LEU A 498 14.16 -5.67 -6.09
N LEU A 499 15.28 -6.02 -5.45
CA LEU A 499 16.12 -7.17 -5.81
C LEU A 499 16.17 -8.09 -4.59
N ALA A 500 15.88 -9.37 -4.78
CA ALA A 500 15.91 -10.35 -3.70
C ALA A 500 16.64 -11.61 -4.14
N HIS A 501 17.41 -12.20 -3.22
CA HIS A 501 18.04 -13.50 -3.39
C HIS A 501 17.50 -14.49 -2.37
N ASP A 502 17.10 -15.67 -2.85
CA ASP A 502 16.51 -16.72 -2.02
C ASP A 502 17.42 -17.22 -0.91
N ALA A 503 16.78 -17.72 0.15
CA ALA A 503 17.43 -18.40 1.26
C ALA A 503 18.33 -19.56 0.78
N ARG A 504 19.65 -19.39 0.91
CA ARG A 504 20.62 -20.46 0.69
C ARG A 504 21.94 -20.18 1.39
N LYS A 505 22.81 -21.18 1.44
CA LYS A 505 24.22 -20.97 1.81
C LYS A 505 24.90 -20.22 0.66
N LEU A 506 24.95 -18.90 0.78
CA LEU A 506 25.63 -18.04 -0.19
C LEU A 506 27.15 -18.26 -0.09
N SER A 507 27.81 -18.40 -1.25
CA SER A 507 29.27 -18.33 -1.30
C SER A 507 29.75 -16.90 -0.98
N ASP A 508 31.04 -16.71 -0.71
CA ASP A 508 31.59 -15.36 -0.47
C ASP A 508 31.34 -14.43 -1.66
N ASN A 509 31.44 -14.97 -2.89
CA ASN A 509 31.13 -14.24 -4.11
C ASN A 509 29.65 -13.88 -4.23
N ASP A 510 28.74 -14.77 -3.83
CA ASP A 510 27.29 -14.47 -3.85
C ASP A 510 26.96 -13.37 -2.83
N LEU A 511 27.56 -13.41 -1.64
CA LEU A 511 27.40 -12.37 -0.61
C LEU A 511 27.94 -11.03 -1.08
N ARG A 512 29.14 -11.01 -1.68
CA ARG A 512 29.73 -9.81 -2.27
C ARG A 512 28.86 -9.25 -3.39
N GLN A 513 28.29 -10.10 -4.24
CA GLN A 513 27.34 -9.68 -5.28
C GLN A 513 26.09 -9.02 -4.67
N ALA A 514 25.55 -9.54 -3.56
CA ALA A 514 24.40 -8.93 -2.88
C ALA A 514 24.75 -7.56 -2.24
N VAL A 515 25.92 -7.45 -1.61
CA VAL A 515 26.44 -6.19 -1.06
C VAL A 515 26.73 -5.18 -2.17
N ASP A 516 27.28 -5.62 -3.29
CA ASP A 516 27.51 -4.80 -4.49
C ASP A 516 26.20 -4.19 -5.02
N GLU A 517 25.10 -4.96 -5.03
CA GLU A 517 23.78 -4.47 -5.41
C GLU A 517 23.24 -3.42 -4.43
N ALA A 518 23.46 -3.62 -3.13
CA ALA A 518 23.13 -2.63 -2.11
C ALA A 518 23.95 -1.33 -2.28
N ILE A 519 25.21 -1.41 -2.74
CA ILE A 519 26.02 -0.22 -3.03
C ILE A 519 25.57 0.46 -4.33
N ILE A 520 25.20 -0.31 -5.36
CA ILE A 520 24.65 0.25 -6.62
C ILE A 520 23.41 1.09 -6.33
N TRP A 521 22.52 0.63 -5.46
CA TRP A 521 21.32 1.38 -5.02
C TRP A 521 21.56 2.29 -3.81
N GLY A 522 22.82 2.47 -3.40
CA GLY A 522 23.22 3.42 -2.37
C GLY A 522 22.59 3.18 -1.00
N ALA A 523 22.17 1.95 -0.70
CA ALA A 523 21.85 1.52 0.66
C ALA A 523 23.13 1.42 1.51
N LEU A 524 24.26 1.15 0.86
CA LEU A 524 25.62 1.08 1.42
C LEU A 524 26.61 1.93 0.58
N ASP A 525 27.76 2.24 1.15
CA ASP A 525 28.93 2.78 0.42
C ASP A 525 30.00 1.72 0.18
N ASP A 526 30.87 1.95 -0.82
CA ASP A 526 32.03 1.08 -1.13
C ASP A 526 32.94 0.85 0.10
N ALA A 527 33.06 1.84 0.99
CA ALA A 527 33.92 1.76 2.18
C ALA A 527 33.37 0.84 3.27
N GLU A 528 32.10 0.48 3.20
CA GLU A 528 31.38 -0.28 4.25
C GLU A 528 31.29 -1.78 3.92
N GLU A 529 31.75 -2.19 2.73
CA GLU A 529 31.62 -3.56 2.22
C GLU A 529 32.12 -4.62 3.21
N GLU A 530 33.37 -4.49 3.68
CA GLU A 530 33.97 -5.49 4.58
C GLU A 530 33.33 -5.52 5.97
N GLU A 531 32.91 -4.36 6.50
CA GLU A 531 32.18 -4.29 7.77
C GLU A 531 30.83 -5.03 7.67
N VAL A 532 30.08 -4.77 6.60
CA VAL A 532 28.76 -5.38 6.36
C VAL A 532 28.90 -6.89 6.13
N LEU A 533 29.86 -7.32 5.31
CA LEU A 533 30.13 -8.75 5.09
C LEU A 533 30.46 -9.47 6.39
N GLN A 534 31.28 -8.87 7.26
CA GLN A 534 31.60 -9.47 8.55
C GLN A 534 30.36 -9.62 9.43
N ARG A 535 29.53 -8.57 9.55
CA ARG A 535 28.28 -8.65 10.32
C ARG A 535 27.33 -9.72 9.81
N ILE A 536 27.22 -9.88 8.50
CA ILE A 536 26.39 -10.93 7.90
C ILE A 536 26.94 -12.31 8.25
N ARG A 537 28.26 -12.52 8.16
CA ARG A 537 28.91 -13.80 8.51
C ARG A 537 28.66 -14.15 9.99
N ASP A 538 28.83 -13.18 10.88
CA ASP A 538 28.63 -13.36 12.32
C ASP A 538 27.19 -13.73 12.65
N ALA A 539 26.22 -13.04 12.04
CA ALA A 539 24.79 -13.29 12.26
C ALA A 539 24.30 -14.59 11.62
N ALA A 540 24.80 -14.92 10.42
CA ALA A 540 24.44 -16.14 9.71
C ALA A 540 24.99 -17.39 10.41
N GLY A 541 26.19 -17.33 10.97
CA GLY A 541 26.85 -18.48 11.60
C GLY A 541 26.96 -19.70 10.67
N GLY A 542 27.15 -19.47 9.37
CA GLY A 542 27.21 -20.51 8.34
C GLY A 542 25.87 -21.13 7.92
N LYS A 543 24.74 -20.55 8.36
CA LYS A 543 23.38 -20.94 7.95
C LYS A 543 22.99 -20.27 6.62
N GLU A 544 21.84 -20.70 6.09
CA GLU A 544 21.23 -20.07 4.92
C GLU A 544 20.83 -18.63 5.23
N VAL A 545 21.04 -17.77 4.24
CA VAL A 545 20.67 -16.37 4.30
C VAL A 545 19.86 -16.00 3.06
N GLU A 546 18.89 -15.13 3.26
CA GLU A 546 18.14 -14.43 2.23
C GLU A 546 18.61 -12.97 2.24
N THR A 547 18.74 -12.36 1.07
CA THR A 547 19.12 -10.94 0.97
C THR A 547 18.14 -10.17 0.11
N ARG A 548 17.87 -8.91 0.47
CA ARG A 548 16.95 -8.03 -0.24
C ARG A 548 17.51 -6.62 -0.30
N VAL A 549 17.47 -5.99 -1.46
CA VAL A 549 17.79 -4.57 -1.66
C VAL A 549 16.52 -3.88 -2.14
N GLU A 550 16.12 -2.82 -1.45
CA GLU A 550 14.90 -2.07 -1.74
C GLU A 550 15.24 -0.61 -2.03
N LEU A 551 14.55 -0.04 -3.03
CA LEU A 551 14.62 1.37 -3.38
C LEU A 551 13.20 1.91 -3.57
N LYS A 552 12.86 2.97 -2.84
CA LYS A 552 11.54 3.60 -2.92
C LYS A 552 11.64 5.10 -3.12
N LEU A 553 10.89 5.58 -4.11
CA LEU A 553 10.73 6.99 -4.46
C LEU A 553 9.29 7.41 -4.12
N ASP A 554 9.16 8.42 -3.26
CA ASP A 554 7.88 9.05 -2.98
C ASP A 554 7.44 9.98 -4.13
N ASN A 555 6.26 10.58 -4.01
CA ASN A 555 5.69 11.45 -5.05
C ASN A 555 6.63 12.60 -5.43
N ARG A 556 7.21 13.27 -4.42
CA ARG A 556 8.10 14.41 -4.65
C ARG A 556 9.37 13.98 -5.37
N THR A 557 10.03 12.95 -4.85
CA THR A 557 11.28 12.41 -5.41
C THR A 557 11.08 11.90 -6.83
N LEU A 558 9.99 11.19 -7.09
CA LEU A 558 9.70 10.67 -8.42
C LEU A 558 9.40 11.81 -9.41
N ARG A 559 8.77 12.90 -8.97
CA ARG A 559 8.58 14.10 -9.80
C ARG A 559 9.91 14.78 -10.12
N ASP A 560 10.83 14.90 -9.16
CA ASP A 560 12.19 15.39 -9.41
C ASP A 560 12.91 14.52 -10.46
N VAL A 561 12.78 13.19 -10.37
CA VAL A 561 13.33 12.25 -11.37
C VAL A 561 12.70 12.46 -12.75
N ILE A 562 11.38 12.64 -12.82
CA ILE A 562 10.64 12.90 -14.06
C ILE A 562 11.11 14.20 -14.71
N ASP A 563 11.31 15.26 -13.93
CA ASP A 563 11.77 16.56 -14.41
C ASP A 563 13.20 16.48 -14.97
N HIS A 564 14.12 15.87 -14.21
CA HIS A 564 15.53 15.73 -14.59
C HIS A 564 15.77 14.71 -15.72
N ALA A 565 14.81 13.84 -16.04
CA ALA A 565 14.92 12.94 -17.20
C ALA A 565 15.01 13.70 -18.55
N ALA A 566 14.59 14.97 -18.57
CA ALA A 566 14.71 15.84 -19.72
C ALA A 566 16.08 16.50 -19.88
N ASP A 567 16.92 16.46 -18.85
CA ASP A 567 18.25 17.08 -18.90
C ASP A 567 19.04 16.55 -20.10
N PRO A 568 19.82 17.40 -20.78
CA PRO A 568 20.70 16.96 -21.87
C PRO A 568 21.71 15.89 -21.43
N ASP A 569 22.07 15.85 -20.14
CA ASP A 569 23.00 14.86 -19.58
C ASP A 569 22.34 13.52 -19.20
N ALA A 570 21.00 13.40 -19.26
CA ALA A 570 20.30 12.17 -18.90
C ALA A 570 20.84 10.90 -19.62
N PRO A 571 21.25 10.94 -20.91
CA PRO A 571 21.90 9.80 -21.55
C PRO A 571 23.25 9.42 -20.93
N SER A 572 24.07 10.40 -20.53
CA SER A 572 25.35 10.13 -19.84
C SER A 572 25.09 9.55 -18.44
N ALA A 573 24.09 10.05 -17.73
CA ALA A 573 23.67 9.53 -16.43
C ALA A 573 23.23 8.06 -16.53
N PHE A 574 22.42 7.72 -17.53
CA PHE A 574 22.02 6.33 -17.76
C PHE A 574 23.22 5.44 -18.16
N ALA A 575 24.17 5.97 -18.94
CA ALA A 575 25.40 5.25 -19.27
C ALA A 575 26.27 4.95 -18.02
N ARG A 576 26.40 5.91 -17.10
CA ARG A 576 27.06 5.69 -15.79
C ARG A 576 26.32 4.63 -14.99
N ALA A 577 24.99 4.68 -14.94
CA ALA A 577 24.17 3.70 -14.24
C ALA A 577 24.31 2.27 -14.81
N LEU A 578 24.34 2.12 -16.13
CA LEU A 578 24.62 0.84 -16.80
C LEU A 578 26.02 0.32 -16.47
N ALA A 579 27.01 1.21 -16.42
CA ALA A 579 28.38 0.86 -16.04
C ALA A 579 28.44 0.36 -14.59
N ARG A 580 27.82 1.07 -13.65
CA ARG A 580 27.73 0.65 -12.24
C ARG A 580 27.01 -0.69 -12.08
N ALA A 581 25.97 -0.96 -12.88
CA ALA A 581 25.15 -2.18 -12.78
C ALA A 581 25.79 -3.44 -13.40
N LEU A 582 26.93 -3.30 -14.06
CA LEU A 582 27.68 -4.44 -14.60
C LEU A 582 27.97 -5.47 -13.50
N PRO A 583 27.96 -6.79 -13.75
CA PRO A 583 28.17 -7.79 -12.70
C PRO A 583 29.50 -7.63 -11.95
N TRP A 584 29.49 -7.99 -10.66
CA TRP A 584 30.70 -7.98 -9.83
C TRP A 584 31.61 -9.14 -10.22
N TYR A 585 32.91 -8.87 -10.23
CA TYR A 585 33.96 -9.89 -10.32
C TYR A 585 35.13 -9.47 -9.45
N GLY A 586 35.86 -10.44 -8.89
CA GLY A 586 37.09 -10.21 -8.13
C GLY A 586 38.29 -9.76 -8.98
N VAL A 587 38.08 -8.87 -9.95
CA VAL A 587 39.12 -8.22 -10.76
C VAL A 587 39.06 -6.70 -10.57
N PRO A 588 40.19 -5.97 -10.60
CA PRO A 588 40.23 -4.55 -10.23
C PRO A 588 39.34 -3.61 -11.04
N CYS A 589 38.89 -4.01 -12.24
CA CYS A 589 37.99 -3.19 -13.06
C CYS A 589 36.49 -3.47 -12.82
N ARG A 590 36.15 -4.51 -12.04
CA ARG A 590 34.78 -5.00 -11.82
C ARG A 590 34.41 -5.19 -10.34
N ASP A 591 35.36 -5.04 -9.43
CA ASP A 591 35.19 -5.31 -8.01
C ASP A 591 34.37 -4.24 -7.26
N ARG A 592 34.26 -3.03 -7.82
CA ARG A 592 33.48 -1.91 -7.22
C ARG A 592 32.63 -1.15 -8.24
N PRO A 593 31.41 -0.72 -7.86
CA PRO A 593 30.54 0.10 -8.71
C PRO A 593 31.20 1.36 -9.26
N ALA A 594 31.88 2.13 -8.41
CA ALA A 594 32.55 3.37 -8.81
C ALA A 594 33.69 3.14 -9.82
N VAL A 595 34.40 2.01 -9.69
CA VAL A 595 35.45 1.64 -10.64
C VAL A 595 34.83 1.24 -11.97
N ARG A 596 33.77 0.41 -11.96
CA ARG A 596 33.04 0.04 -13.18
C ARG A 596 32.53 1.27 -13.93
N GLU A 597 32.04 2.27 -13.21
CA GLU A 597 31.66 3.55 -13.79
C GLU A 597 32.82 4.23 -14.52
N SER A 598 33.97 4.39 -13.85
CA SER A 598 35.14 5.06 -14.42
C SER A 598 35.71 4.34 -15.66
N VAL A 599 35.56 3.02 -15.74
CA VAL A 599 36.10 2.19 -16.82
C VAL A 599 35.11 2.07 -17.98
N TYR A 600 33.82 1.85 -17.71
CA TYR A 600 32.85 1.43 -18.72
C TYR A 600 31.82 2.51 -19.12
N ALA A 601 31.67 3.62 -18.38
CA ALA A 601 30.63 4.60 -18.69
C ALA A 601 30.75 5.20 -20.11
N ALA A 602 31.98 5.46 -20.58
CA ALA A 602 32.20 5.97 -21.94
C ALA A 602 31.81 4.94 -23.02
N LEU A 603 32.05 3.65 -22.78
CA LEU A 603 31.64 2.57 -23.68
C LEU A 603 30.11 2.44 -23.74
N TRP A 604 29.44 2.49 -22.58
CA TRP A 604 27.98 2.47 -22.52
C TRP A 604 27.37 3.69 -23.22
N LYS A 605 27.95 4.87 -23.04
CA LYS A 605 27.49 6.08 -23.73
C LYS A 605 27.57 5.95 -25.25
N ALA A 606 28.73 5.53 -25.76
CA ALA A 606 28.91 5.31 -27.19
C ALA A 606 27.99 4.20 -27.73
N TYR A 607 27.72 3.14 -26.95
CA TYR A 607 26.73 2.13 -27.31
C TYR A 607 25.30 2.67 -27.37
N LEU A 608 24.87 3.52 -26.43
CA LEU A 608 23.54 4.14 -26.46
C LEU A 608 23.35 5.05 -27.67
N GLU A 609 24.42 5.65 -28.18
CA GLU A 609 24.43 6.52 -29.37
C GLU A 609 24.45 5.70 -30.67
N GLN A 610 25.28 4.65 -30.74
CA GLN A 610 25.58 3.94 -31.98
C GLN A 610 24.84 2.60 -32.14
N ASN A 611 24.27 2.05 -31.06
CA ASN A 611 23.52 0.81 -31.02
C ASN A 611 24.26 -0.39 -31.67
N TRP A 612 25.46 -0.67 -31.19
CA TRP A 612 26.34 -1.72 -31.70
C TRP A 612 25.75 -3.13 -31.61
N SER A 613 26.20 -4.03 -32.49
CA SER A 613 26.05 -5.47 -32.24
C SER A 613 26.96 -5.91 -31.08
N ALA A 614 26.69 -7.07 -30.47
CA ALA A 614 27.56 -7.61 -29.42
C ALA A 614 29.00 -7.84 -29.92
N ALA A 615 29.19 -8.23 -31.19
CA ALA A 615 30.52 -8.41 -31.77
C ALA A 615 31.28 -7.08 -31.93
N ASP A 616 30.57 -6.03 -32.34
CA ASP A 616 31.15 -4.68 -32.43
C ASP A 616 31.49 -4.10 -31.05
N ALA A 617 30.62 -4.35 -30.07
CA ALA A 617 30.85 -3.99 -28.67
C ALA A 617 32.11 -4.67 -28.11
N ALA A 618 32.32 -5.96 -28.38
CA ALA A 618 33.52 -6.70 -27.95
C ALA A 618 34.80 -6.11 -28.56
N ARG A 619 34.80 -5.88 -29.88
CA ARG A 619 35.94 -5.25 -30.58
C ARG A 619 36.25 -3.87 -30.04
N THR A 620 35.22 -3.06 -29.80
CA THR A 620 35.35 -1.69 -29.29
C THR A 620 35.84 -1.68 -27.84
N ALA A 621 35.31 -2.56 -26.99
CA ALA A 621 35.77 -2.70 -25.61
C ALA A 621 37.24 -3.13 -25.55
N ALA A 622 37.64 -4.14 -26.34
CA ALA A 622 39.03 -4.58 -26.40
C ALA A 622 39.98 -3.46 -26.84
N ALA A 623 39.60 -2.68 -27.86
CA ALA A 623 40.41 -1.57 -28.36
C ALA A 623 40.57 -0.45 -27.33
N ASN A 624 39.48 -0.07 -26.66
CA ASN A 624 39.46 1.05 -25.72
C ASN A 624 40.06 0.70 -24.34
N LEU A 625 39.95 -0.55 -23.91
CA LEU A 625 40.34 -0.97 -22.56
C LEU A 625 41.76 -1.57 -22.48
N LYS A 626 42.39 -1.92 -23.61
CA LYS A 626 43.71 -2.59 -23.64
C LYS A 626 44.81 -1.84 -22.86
N ASN A 627 44.75 -0.51 -22.84
CA ASN A 627 45.75 0.32 -22.15
C ASN A 627 45.25 0.84 -20.79
N ASN A 628 44.07 0.41 -20.32
CA ASN A 628 43.55 0.85 -19.03
C ASN A 628 44.25 0.07 -17.91
N PRO A 629 44.91 0.75 -16.96
CA PRO A 629 45.71 0.10 -15.91
C PRO A 629 44.89 -0.76 -14.95
N LEU A 630 43.58 -0.49 -14.79
CA LEU A 630 42.68 -1.27 -13.94
C LEU A 630 42.14 -2.52 -14.66
N VAL A 631 42.16 -2.52 -16.00
CA VAL A 631 41.65 -3.65 -16.79
C VAL A 631 42.76 -4.67 -17.05
N GLY A 632 43.97 -4.20 -17.40
CA GLY A 632 45.12 -5.07 -17.60
C GLY A 632 44.84 -6.27 -18.51
N HIS A 633 45.14 -7.48 -18.03
CA HIS A 633 44.91 -8.72 -18.79
C HIS A 633 43.43 -9.07 -19.02
N PHE A 634 42.51 -8.47 -18.26
CA PHE A 634 41.06 -8.68 -18.46
C PHE A 634 40.55 -8.08 -19.79
N ALA A 635 41.32 -7.19 -20.42
CA ALA A 635 40.97 -6.61 -21.71
C ALA A 635 40.88 -7.67 -22.82
N TYR A 636 41.64 -8.77 -22.71
CA TYR A 636 41.49 -9.91 -23.61
C TYR A 636 40.11 -10.55 -23.47
N SER A 637 39.66 -10.78 -22.23
CA SER A 637 38.34 -11.33 -21.94
C SER A 637 37.22 -10.42 -22.44
N GLU A 638 37.34 -9.10 -22.27
CA GLU A 638 36.37 -8.11 -22.81
C GLU A 638 36.24 -8.14 -24.34
N GLY A 639 37.28 -8.61 -25.05
CA GLY A 639 37.24 -8.81 -26.50
C GLY A 639 36.61 -10.13 -26.95
N GLN A 640 36.24 -11.01 -26.04
CA GLN A 640 35.65 -12.32 -26.34
C GLN A 640 34.13 -12.30 -26.13
N LEU A 641 33.41 -13.05 -26.96
CA LEU A 641 31.99 -13.37 -26.78
C LEU A 641 31.83 -14.84 -26.37
N GLY A 642 31.01 -15.12 -25.37
CA GLY A 642 30.67 -16.47 -24.94
C GLY A 642 31.70 -17.14 -24.02
N ASN A 643 32.60 -16.38 -23.39
CA ASN A 643 33.51 -16.89 -22.36
C ASN A 643 32.83 -17.10 -20.99
N GLY A 644 31.59 -16.63 -20.83
CA GLY A 644 30.79 -16.83 -19.62
C GLY A 644 31.09 -15.87 -18.48
N MET A 645 31.98 -14.89 -18.69
CA MET A 645 32.41 -13.89 -17.71
C MET A 645 31.56 -12.61 -17.72
N LEU A 646 30.40 -12.60 -18.40
CA LEU A 646 29.49 -11.46 -18.50
C LEU A 646 30.23 -10.14 -18.80
N THR A 647 31.08 -10.20 -19.82
CA THR A 647 31.82 -9.06 -20.37
C THR A 647 30.85 -7.96 -20.83
N PHE A 648 31.34 -6.76 -21.09
CA PHE A 648 30.50 -5.66 -21.60
C PHE A 648 29.65 -6.10 -22.80
N ALA A 649 30.27 -6.81 -23.74
CA ALA A 649 29.63 -7.32 -24.94
C ALA A 649 28.64 -8.48 -24.66
N GLU A 650 28.95 -9.38 -23.73
CA GLU A 650 28.02 -10.44 -23.32
C GLU A 650 26.80 -9.91 -22.58
N VAL A 651 26.96 -8.85 -21.77
CA VAL A 651 25.83 -8.18 -21.13
C VAL A 651 24.90 -7.58 -22.18
N ILE A 652 25.43 -6.96 -23.23
CA ILE A 652 24.63 -6.49 -24.38
C ILE A 652 23.91 -7.66 -25.06
N GLN A 653 24.61 -8.78 -25.29
CA GLN A 653 24.04 -9.97 -25.92
C GLN A 653 22.88 -10.57 -25.11
N LYS A 654 23.04 -10.69 -23.79
CA LYS A 654 22.03 -11.26 -22.89
C LYS A 654 20.88 -10.29 -22.57
N ASN A 655 21.05 -9.00 -22.87
CA ASN A 655 20.06 -7.95 -22.63
C ASN A 655 19.72 -7.20 -23.94
N PRO A 656 19.11 -7.87 -24.92
CA PRO A 656 18.81 -7.27 -26.22
C PRO A 656 17.86 -6.08 -26.09
N GLY A 657 17.99 -5.13 -27.01
CA GLY A 657 17.15 -3.93 -27.04
C GLY A 657 17.46 -2.92 -25.94
N THR A 658 18.64 -2.96 -25.30
CA THR A 658 19.01 -1.98 -24.26
C THR A 658 18.81 -0.52 -24.73
N VAL A 659 19.17 -0.20 -25.98
CA VAL A 659 18.99 1.16 -26.52
C VAL A 659 17.51 1.52 -26.70
N SER A 660 16.66 0.60 -27.15
CA SER A 660 15.21 0.86 -27.28
C SER A 660 14.56 0.99 -25.91
N LYS A 661 14.90 0.12 -24.95
CA LYS A 661 14.39 0.20 -23.57
C LYS A 661 14.77 1.50 -22.87
N TRP A 662 15.98 2.01 -23.10
CA TRP A 662 16.40 3.35 -22.65
C TRP A 662 15.52 4.44 -23.24
N ARG A 663 15.29 4.41 -24.56
CA ARG A 663 14.42 5.38 -25.24
C ARG A 663 13.00 5.33 -24.71
N ASP A 664 12.46 4.13 -24.48
CA ASP A 664 11.12 3.93 -23.91
C ASP A 664 11.05 4.47 -22.47
N LEU A 665 12.04 4.15 -21.62
CA LEU A 665 12.12 4.68 -20.25
C LEU A 665 12.09 6.21 -20.25
N ARG A 666 12.96 6.84 -21.04
CA ARG A 666 13.04 8.30 -21.13
C ARG A 666 11.75 8.89 -21.71
N ALA A 667 11.19 8.28 -22.76
CA ALA A 667 9.95 8.74 -23.36
C ALA A 667 8.78 8.67 -22.35
N GLY A 668 8.67 7.60 -21.56
CA GLY A 668 7.64 7.46 -20.52
C GLY A 668 7.75 8.52 -19.43
N LEU A 669 8.97 8.84 -18.96
CA LEU A 669 9.18 9.92 -18.00
C LEU A 669 8.80 11.29 -18.60
N LEU A 670 9.23 11.56 -19.83
CA LEU A 670 8.90 12.81 -20.52
C LEU A 670 7.41 12.95 -20.82
N ASP A 671 6.73 11.86 -21.13
CA ASP A 671 5.28 11.86 -21.37
C ASP A 671 4.52 12.22 -20.08
N LEU A 672 4.90 11.66 -18.93
CA LEU A 672 4.34 12.05 -17.64
C LEU A 672 4.54 13.55 -17.38
N ARG A 673 5.77 14.04 -17.56
CA ARG A 673 6.12 15.45 -17.34
C ARG A 673 5.32 16.41 -18.22
N ASN A 674 5.23 16.10 -19.51
CA ASN A 674 4.60 16.99 -20.49
C ASN A 674 3.07 16.88 -20.48
N SER A 675 2.51 15.93 -19.72
CA SER A 675 1.09 15.62 -19.67
C SER A 675 0.42 15.92 -18.33
N GLU A 676 1.04 16.75 -17.46
CA GLU A 676 0.49 17.11 -16.14
C GLU A 676 -0.98 17.57 -16.17
N GLN A 677 -1.37 18.28 -17.23
CA GLN A 677 -2.73 18.80 -17.44
C GLN A 677 -3.63 17.91 -18.31
N ARG A 678 -3.13 16.75 -18.75
CA ARG A 678 -3.89 15.79 -19.56
C ARG A 678 -4.58 14.75 -18.68
N SER A 679 -5.51 14.02 -19.28
CA SER A 679 -6.27 12.96 -18.62
C SER A 679 -5.39 11.85 -18.07
N ALA A 680 -5.86 11.21 -17.01
CA ALA A 680 -5.21 10.09 -16.34
C ALA A 680 -4.93 8.85 -17.24
N SER A 681 -5.50 8.78 -18.45
CA SER A 681 -5.22 7.72 -19.41
C SER A 681 -3.74 7.61 -19.82
N VAL A 682 -2.98 8.69 -19.66
CA VAL A 682 -1.52 8.76 -19.93
C VAL A 682 -0.74 7.72 -19.12
N PHE A 683 -1.18 7.39 -17.90
CA PHE A 683 -0.48 6.42 -17.04
C PHE A 683 -0.35 5.03 -17.68
N LYS A 684 -1.29 4.63 -18.56
CA LYS A 684 -1.23 3.33 -19.23
C LYS A 684 -0.04 3.22 -20.19
N ASP A 685 0.14 4.25 -21.02
CA ASP A 685 1.22 4.29 -22.00
C ASP A 685 2.56 4.60 -21.32
N ALA A 686 2.58 5.49 -20.33
CA ALA A 686 3.74 5.75 -19.51
C ALA A 686 4.24 4.48 -18.81
N PHE A 687 3.37 3.75 -18.09
CA PHE A 687 3.76 2.49 -17.45
C PHE A 687 4.25 1.46 -18.47
N LYS A 688 3.61 1.36 -19.63
CA LYS A 688 4.04 0.47 -20.71
C LYS A 688 5.48 0.75 -21.15
N ALA A 689 5.85 2.02 -21.27
CA ALA A 689 7.18 2.44 -21.66
C ALA A 689 8.22 2.22 -20.52
N LEU A 690 7.89 2.67 -19.30
CA LEU A 690 8.76 2.51 -18.11
C LEU A 690 9.07 1.02 -17.83
N SER A 691 8.04 0.18 -17.86
CA SER A 691 8.14 -1.26 -17.54
C SER A 691 9.09 -2.06 -18.44
N GLN A 692 9.45 -1.56 -19.63
CA GLN A 692 10.44 -2.23 -20.49
C GLN A 692 11.83 -2.30 -19.86
N SER A 693 12.23 -1.25 -19.13
CA SER A 693 13.52 -1.20 -18.43
C SER A 693 13.53 -1.98 -17.12
N TRP A 694 12.39 -2.56 -16.73
CA TRP A 694 12.30 -3.44 -15.57
C TRP A 694 12.28 -4.91 -15.96
N ALA A 695 12.12 -5.25 -17.24
CA ALA A 695 11.97 -6.61 -17.72
C ALA A 695 13.17 -7.55 -17.48
N GLN A 696 14.34 -7.01 -17.13
CA GLN A 696 15.55 -7.78 -16.85
C GLN A 696 16.25 -7.18 -15.63
N SER A 697 16.84 -8.03 -14.79
CA SER A 697 17.50 -7.60 -13.55
C SER A 697 18.63 -6.60 -13.78
N PHE A 698 19.40 -6.74 -14.85
CA PHE A 698 20.46 -5.80 -15.21
C PHE A 698 19.90 -4.39 -15.50
N HIS A 699 18.82 -4.30 -16.27
CA HIS A 699 18.16 -3.03 -16.56
C HIS A 699 17.46 -2.46 -15.33
N LEU A 700 16.87 -3.29 -14.46
CA LEU A 700 16.31 -2.84 -13.19
C LEU A 700 17.39 -2.24 -12.28
N LYS A 701 18.54 -2.92 -12.14
CA LYS A 701 19.71 -2.42 -11.39
C LYS A 701 20.15 -1.06 -11.90
N ALA A 702 20.36 -0.95 -13.21
CA ALA A 702 20.74 0.30 -13.86
C ALA A 702 19.66 1.39 -13.69
N THR A 703 18.37 1.03 -13.77
CA THR A 703 17.27 1.98 -13.60
C THR A 703 17.22 2.55 -12.19
N GLY A 704 17.41 1.71 -11.16
CA GLY A 704 17.51 2.19 -9.77
C GLY A 704 18.69 3.15 -9.56
N ALA A 705 19.88 2.81 -10.08
CA ALA A 705 21.05 3.70 -10.01
C ALA A 705 20.85 5.02 -10.78
N PHE A 706 20.21 4.96 -11.95
CA PHE A 706 19.86 6.13 -12.75
C PHE A 706 18.89 7.06 -12.01
N PHE A 707 17.84 6.50 -11.39
CA PHE A 707 16.89 7.29 -10.61
C PHE A 707 17.51 7.91 -9.38
N LEU A 708 18.46 7.25 -8.72
CA LEU A 708 19.24 7.87 -7.64
C LEU A 708 20.07 9.05 -8.15
N GLU A 709 20.71 8.90 -9.31
CA GLU A 709 21.48 9.99 -9.88
C GLU A 709 20.58 11.20 -10.21
N LEU A 710 19.41 10.98 -10.80
CA LEU A 710 18.46 12.05 -11.09
C LEU A 710 17.85 12.67 -9.82
N ALA A 711 17.46 11.85 -8.85
CA ALA A 711 16.94 12.32 -7.56
C ALA A 711 17.95 13.19 -6.80
N SER A 712 19.25 12.86 -6.90
CA SER A 712 20.32 13.63 -6.26
C SER A 712 20.46 15.07 -6.79
N ARG A 713 19.90 15.37 -7.96
CA ARG A 713 19.88 16.72 -8.58
C ARG A 713 18.73 17.58 -8.06
N GLY A 714 17.72 16.97 -7.43
CA GLY A 714 16.56 17.65 -6.86
C GLY A 714 16.89 18.42 -5.59
N GLY A 715 15.97 19.29 -5.16
CA GLY A 715 16.21 20.24 -4.05
C GLY A 715 16.44 19.61 -2.67
N ASN A 716 16.08 18.34 -2.47
CA ASN A 716 16.28 17.59 -1.22
C ASN A 716 17.36 16.50 -1.34
N GLY A 717 18.04 16.39 -2.49
CA GLY A 717 19.01 15.32 -2.74
C GLY A 717 18.44 13.91 -2.49
N LEU A 718 19.26 13.04 -1.90
CA LEU A 718 18.88 11.65 -1.60
C LEU A 718 18.18 11.46 -0.24
N ALA A 719 17.88 12.56 0.47
CA ALA A 719 17.38 12.54 1.84
C ALA A 719 15.90 12.09 1.99
N THR A 720 15.19 11.95 0.87
CA THR A 720 13.80 11.45 0.77
C THR A 720 13.72 10.08 0.07
N VAL A 721 14.85 9.56 -0.43
CA VAL A 721 14.89 8.30 -1.18
C VAL A 721 15.14 7.13 -0.23
N GLU A 722 14.10 6.37 0.13
CA GLU A 722 14.25 5.21 1.02
C GLU A 722 15.05 4.09 0.35
N ARG A 723 16.11 3.63 1.04
CA ARG A 723 17.06 2.62 0.56
C ARG A 723 17.43 1.69 1.70
N THR A 724 17.22 0.40 1.54
CA THR A 724 17.53 -0.60 2.55
C THR A 724 18.15 -1.83 1.95
N PHE A 725 19.05 -2.44 2.73
CA PHE A 725 19.57 -3.77 2.46
C PHE A 725 19.25 -4.66 3.66
N THR A 726 18.46 -5.69 3.45
CA THR A 726 17.97 -6.58 4.49
C THR A 726 18.58 -7.96 4.31
N VAL A 727 19.11 -8.52 5.39
CA VAL A 727 19.64 -9.88 5.43
C VAL A 727 18.86 -10.67 6.47
N THR A 728 18.22 -11.75 6.04
CA THR A 728 17.42 -12.61 6.92
C THR A 728 18.06 -13.99 7.01
N VAL A 729 18.12 -14.55 8.22
CA VAL A 729 18.58 -15.92 8.48
C VAL A 729 17.35 -16.77 8.77
N PRO A 730 16.75 -17.49 7.81
CA PRO A 730 15.42 -18.10 7.98
C PRO A 730 15.36 -19.11 9.12
N GLY A 731 16.45 -19.85 9.36
CA GLY A 731 16.53 -20.85 10.42
C GLY A 731 16.49 -20.30 11.85
N THR A 732 16.80 -19.02 12.05
CA THR A 732 16.64 -18.32 13.35
C THR A 732 15.57 -17.23 13.29
N GLY A 733 15.21 -16.83 12.07
CA GLY A 733 14.34 -15.70 11.77
C GLY A 733 14.94 -14.34 12.16
N ALA A 734 16.23 -14.27 12.47
CA ALA A 734 16.92 -13.01 12.70
C ALA A 734 17.05 -12.25 11.37
N SER A 735 16.76 -10.95 11.40
CA SER A 735 16.95 -10.05 10.26
C SER A 735 17.83 -8.87 10.67
N ILE A 736 18.73 -8.46 9.78
CA ILE A 736 19.50 -7.23 9.91
C ILE A 736 19.09 -6.31 8.78
N VAL A 737 18.64 -5.11 9.11
CA VAL A 737 18.29 -4.07 8.15
C VAL A 737 19.38 -3.00 8.17
N PHE A 738 20.08 -2.86 7.05
CA PHE A 738 21.09 -1.83 6.81
C PHE A 738 20.48 -0.65 6.05
N SER A 739 20.77 0.56 6.50
CA SER A 739 20.47 1.79 5.76
C SER A 739 21.47 2.89 6.11
N LYS A 740 21.53 3.89 5.25
CA LYS A 740 22.44 5.03 5.40
C LYS A 740 21.71 6.35 5.21
N SER A 741 21.92 7.29 6.12
CA SER A 741 21.55 8.70 5.88
C SER A 741 22.46 9.26 4.79
N ARG A 742 21.87 9.83 3.74
CA ARG A 742 22.59 10.75 2.85
C ARG A 742 21.81 12.06 2.84
N ALA A 743 22.47 13.14 3.27
CA ALA A 743 21.93 14.49 3.26
C ALA A 743 21.81 15.01 1.82
#